data_AF-A0A7S1BTF8-F1
#
_entry.id   AF-A0A7S1BTF8-F1
#
_cell.length_a   1.000
_cell.length_b   1.000
_cell.length_c   1.000
_cell.angle_alpha   90.00
_cell.angle_beta   90.00
_cell.angle_gamma   90.00
#
_symmetry.space_group_name_H-M   'P 1'
#
loop_
_entity.id
_entity.type
_entity.pdbx_description
1 polymer ?
#
loop_
_entity_poly.entity_id
_entity_poly.type
_entity_poly.pdbx_seq_one_letter_code
_entity_poly.pdbx_strand_id
1 'polypeptide(L)'
;MRLTNFAVAFISLPLSVSGLDPCALGAFEIVIPDTCDYGSVSAAYDKYFEQIYNGCGTSSQGNLLAILGANDTLSAEAKVEMLCSSINGNIYFDQIHYEGSQFTKNFYDGGTHWNEEVETNKESENGEATNNLKDDADGVNGYYELSKQRVASWPQDISNFDQQCQLNSAMCCWVTDRQANDNNGNCATPYDDNCIDKDPADNTDLCMVDLSRSPFSNNVNSDAITIFYGDDGNKAPYKAEGPVHCHGFAWAEKGSDHTARYKANNLFYISMYDHMYKRGYVRNVPGAPMCGCVEQMPIVSRSDCTQIDVVKESFKFTYDTVKAVITMDEARIKYNACQGLNNRNNDLRAYYQQLTKDKKISVPKYEEFKETVVGDHNCPYAISKKLTEKGFEMGYSDPDNWTHVVGEGTMSSLNEDIGNSFFREAFAARPNQIIKRVCLSCTRSHREIYYRRLTAVPDDMDLLDVLKNNWSDVNKNTFNIDFALYSSYEEALKNEDIDRWKFCDFNYKNVGFPANCGPSGPVGGQWNSYVVPGGEAYDHAFYIEARIVDSNFAPKTIDNIAALGSAEAGYSVESNGTYYIQGKGKMHWKDSSDNIVFAYQDSPTGDFTIVAKVSDIYRKGKWSNAGIMVRTSLSSNSPMFHITNSKYQFQGVMTQSRLKEGHDADTYSTYQNIDSPWFKIRRNFSNGEISAHLSSDGQEWEEISKLSFPKHEVLMVGMTVTSDDMYQSSEVLFEHFDVVPELLTPAPTLSAAPTRSPAPTKPIGPEEKGFCVTKEGHDQNSGVVKLESGNVDKDKCVSMCLNYSGYTGCEVIWNQGNKGCYVHTRNVARGNGVGNHWCWIK
;
A
#
# COMPACT_ATOMS: atom_id res chain seq x y z
N MET A 1 50.76 -17.28 41.54
CA MET A 1 51.94 -16.90 42.33
C MET A 1 51.45 -16.32 43.67
N ARG A 2 51.83 -16.90 44.82
CA ARG A 2 51.36 -16.51 46.16
C ARG A 2 52.03 -15.21 46.62
N LEU A 3 51.26 -14.21 47.07
CA LEU A 3 51.69 -13.08 47.92
C LEU A 3 50.50 -12.70 48.84
N THR A 4 50.40 -13.31 50.03
CA THR A 4 50.73 -12.76 51.37
C THR A 4 49.70 -11.77 51.93
N ASN A 5 48.88 -12.29 52.86
CA ASN A 5 48.07 -11.57 53.84
C ASN A 5 48.92 -10.56 54.63
N PHE A 6 48.47 -9.31 54.68
CA PHE A 6 48.80 -8.38 55.77
C PHE A 6 47.53 -8.13 56.59
N ALA A 7 47.40 -8.86 57.69
CA ALA A 7 46.52 -8.50 58.79
C ALA A 7 47.19 -7.36 59.56
N VAL A 8 46.60 -6.16 59.53
CA VAL A 8 47.00 -5.07 60.43
C VAL A 8 46.13 -5.17 61.68
N ALA A 9 46.74 -5.69 62.74
CA ALA A 9 46.20 -5.63 64.09
C ALA A 9 46.24 -4.18 64.58
N PHE A 10 45.08 -3.62 64.94
CA PHE A 10 45.04 -2.35 65.67
C PHE A 10 45.48 -2.59 67.12
N ILE A 11 46.68 -2.13 67.43
CA ILE A 11 47.20 -1.99 68.79
C ILE A 11 46.47 -0.81 69.44
N SER A 12 45.69 -1.08 70.48
CA SER A 12 45.21 -0.07 71.41
C SER A 12 46.35 0.40 72.31
N LEU A 13 46.82 1.63 72.15
CA LEU A 13 47.57 2.36 73.18
C LEU A 13 47.14 3.85 73.18
N PRO A 14 46.93 4.46 74.35
CA PRO A 14 46.40 5.81 74.47
C PRO A 14 47.54 6.81 74.29
N LEU A 15 47.52 7.56 73.18
CA LEU A 15 48.33 8.77 73.02
C LEU A 15 47.46 9.96 73.37
N SER A 16 47.71 10.52 74.56
CA SER A 16 47.22 11.84 74.96
C SER A 16 47.82 12.90 74.03
N VAL A 17 47.08 13.26 72.98
CA VAL A 17 47.35 14.46 72.17
C VAL A 17 46.38 15.54 72.62
N SER A 18 46.83 16.36 73.55
CA SER A 18 46.18 17.62 73.90
C SER A 18 46.40 18.62 72.74
N GLY A 19 45.35 18.94 71.98
CA GLY A 19 45.41 20.03 71.00
C GLY A 19 44.46 19.98 69.79
N LEU A 20 43.67 18.92 69.59
CA LEU A 20 42.63 18.92 68.56
C LEU A 20 41.33 19.47 69.15
N ASP A 21 40.77 20.51 68.52
CA ASP A 21 39.42 20.98 68.79
C ASP A 21 38.45 19.84 68.43
N PRO A 22 37.73 19.24 69.40
CA PRO A 22 36.77 18.17 69.12
C PRO A 22 35.61 18.64 68.25
N CYS A 23 35.45 19.96 68.04
CA CYS A 23 34.44 20.55 67.17
C CYS A 23 34.94 20.92 65.77
N ALA A 24 36.21 20.63 65.43
CA ALA A 24 36.74 20.84 64.09
C ALA A 24 36.33 19.70 63.13
N LEU A 25 36.03 20.07 61.88
CA LEU A 25 35.66 19.12 60.82
C LEU A 25 36.88 18.23 60.47
N GLY A 26 36.82 16.94 60.82
CA GLY A 26 37.89 15.98 60.60
C GLY A 26 37.61 15.02 59.44
N ALA A 27 38.63 14.28 59.00
CA ALA A 27 38.44 13.18 58.06
C ALA A 27 37.68 12.02 58.72
N PHE A 28 36.80 11.37 57.97
CA PHE A 28 36.02 10.23 58.46
C PHE A 28 35.64 9.25 57.35
N GLU A 29 35.26 8.05 57.76
CA GLU A 29 34.62 7.04 56.91
C GLU A 29 33.44 6.44 57.69
N ILE A 30 32.26 6.43 57.08
CA ILE A 30 31.05 5.83 57.66
C ILE A 30 30.36 4.90 56.66
N VAL A 31 29.69 3.88 57.17
CA VAL A 31 28.90 2.95 56.36
C VAL A 31 27.46 3.43 56.27
N ILE A 32 26.96 3.55 55.05
CA ILE A 32 25.56 3.84 54.71
C ILE A 32 24.87 2.50 54.41
N PRO A 33 23.87 2.08 55.20
CA PRO A 33 23.11 0.87 54.92
C PRO A 33 22.07 1.11 53.80
N ASP A 34 21.76 0.05 53.07
CA ASP A 34 20.63 -0.06 52.15
C ASP A 34 20.69 0.87 50.93
N THR A 35 20.21 2.11 50.97
CA THR A 35 20.10 2.93 49.74
C THR A 35 21.15 4.04 49.67
N CYS A 36 21.62 4.33 48.45
CA CYS A 36 22.49 5.48 48.19
C CYS A 36 21.64 6.71 47.85
N ASP A 37 21.14 7.37 48.89
CA ASP A 37 20.42 8.64 48.78
C ASP A 37 20.76 9.57 49.95
N TYR A 38 20.37 10.85 49.84
CA TYR A 38 20.67 11.86 50.86
C TYR A 38 20.08 11.50 52.23
N GLY A 39 18.90 10.89 52.28
CA GLY A 39 18.27 10.49 53.54
C GLY A 39 19.11 9.46 54.28
N SER A 40 19.57 8.43 53.56
CA SER A 40 20.44 7.39 54.11
C SER A 40 21.82 7.92 54.51
N VAL A 41 22.40 8.83 53.71
CA VAL A 41 23.67 9.50 54.04
C VAL A 41 23.51 10.38 55.29
N SER A 42 22.46 11.20 55.35
CA SER A 42 22.16 12.06 56.50
C SER A 42 21.95 11.23 57.76
N ALA A 43 21.17 10.15 57.69
CA ALA A 43 20.90 9.30 58.85
C ALA A 43 22.16 8.56 59.35
N ALA A 44 23.03 8.11 58.44
CA ALA A 44 24.32 7.52 58.81
C ALA A 44 25.24 8.58 59.43
N TYR A 45 25.25 9.79 58.88
CA TYR A 45 26.05 10.90 59.37
C TYR A 45 25.58 11.41 60.73
N ASP A 46 24.27 11.51 60.98
CA ASP A 46 23.70 11.93 62.26
C ASP A 46 24.17 11.02 63.40
N LYS A 47 24.18 9.70 63.19
CA LYS A 47 24.69 8.73 64.17
C LYS A 47 26.18 8.90 64.46
N TYR A 48 26.97 9.16 63.42
CA TYR A 48 28.39 9.45 63.56
C TYR A 48 28.63 10.78 64.28
N PHE A 49 27.85 11.80 63.93
CA PHE A 49 27.92 13.14 64.51
C PHE A 49 27.61 13.12 66.00
N GLU A 50 26.57 12.42 66.43
CA GLU A 50 26.22 12.23 67.85
C GLU A 50 27.34 11.55 68.66
N GLN A 51 28.13 10.68 68.04
CA GLN A 51 29.22 9.97 68.73
C GLN A 51 30.48 10.82 68.88
N ILE A 52 30.78 11.68 67.89
CA ILE A 52 32.04 12.42 67.83
C ILE A 52 31.89 13.88 68.27
N TYR A 53 30.80 14.55 67.91
CA TYR A 53 30.59 15.99 68.07
C TYR A 53 29.58 16.36 69.18
N ASN A 54 29.30 15.42 70.10
CA ASN A 54 28.38 15.66 71.21
C ASN A 54 28.82 16.86 72.05
N GLY A 55 27.95 17.87 72.18
CA GLY A 55 28.23 19.11 72.92
C GLY A 55 28.90 20.23 72.11
N CYS A 56 29.19 20.03 70.82
CA CYS A 56 29.58 21.11 69.91
C CYS A 56 28.33 21.92 69.51
N GLY A 57 28.40 23.26 69.57
CA GLY A 57 27.27 24.16 69.26
C GLY A 57 26.82 24.19 67.78
N THR A 58 27.27 23.23 66.97
CA THR A 58 26.97 23.07 65.54
C THR A 58 25.91 21.99 65.33
N SER A 59 25.03 22.16 64.33
CA SER A 59 24.06 21.12 63.97
C SER A 59 24.66 20.09 62.99
N SER A 60 24.26 18.82 63.13
CA SER A 60 24.64 17.73 62.21
C SER A 60 24.34 18.09 60.75
N GLN A 61 23.13 18.59 60.49
CA GLN A 61 22.71 19.04 59.16
C GLN A 61 23.61 20.13 58.60
N GLY A 62 23.92 21.19 59.38
CA GLY A 62 24.78 22.28 58.91
C GLY A 62 26.20 21.80 58.60
N ASN A 63 26.67 20.81 59.36
CA ASN A 63 27.97 20.21 59.16
C ASN A 63 28.01 19.33 57.89
N LEU A 64 26.98 18.53 57.65
CA LEU A 64 26.84 17.72 56.44
C LEU A 64 26.73 18.58 55.17
N LEU A 65 25.97 19.69 55.24
CA LEU A 65 25.91 20.68 54.16
C LEU A 65 27.29 21.23 53.82
N ALA A 66 28.09 21.57 54.83
CA ALA A 66 29.47 22.04 54.63
C ALA A 66 30.37 20.96 54.00
N ILE A 67 30.27 19.70 54.44
CA ILE A 67 31.02 18.56 53.88
C ILE A 67 30.69 18.36 52.39
N LEU A 68 29.42 18.49 52.03
CA LEU A 68 28.95 18.33 50.65
C LEU A 68 29.19 19.59 49.80
N GLY A 69 29.59 20.71 50.41
CA GLY A 69 29.69 22.00 49.73
C GLY A 69 28.35 22.53 49.24
N ALA A 70 27.28 22.24 49.99
CA ALA A 70 25.89 22.61 49.69
C ALA A 70 25.40 23.74 50.60
N ASN A 71 24.51 24.59 50.07
CA ASN A 71 23.96 25.74 50.82
C ASN A 71 22.61 25.42 51.46
N ASP A 72 21.94 24.38 50.97
CA ASP A 72 20.62 23.93 51.40
C ASP A 72 20.47 22.42 51.15
N THR A 73 19.39 21.83 51.67
CA THR A 73 19.12 20.40 51.50
C THR A 73 18.98 19.99 50.03
N LEU A 74 18.41 20.85 49.18
CA LEU A 74 18.16 20.52 47.78
C LEU A 74 19.47 20.38 46.98
N SER A 75 20.42 21.30 47.21
CA SER A 75 21.77 21.23 46.64
C SER A 75 22.58 20.07 47.21
N ALA A 76 22.34 19.71 48.47
CA ALA A 76 22.95 18.53 49.10
C ALA A 76 22.43 17.21 48.52
N GLU A 77 21.11 17.12 48.28
CA GLU A 77 20.48 16.00 47.58
C GLU A 77 21.08 15.81 46.18
N ALA A 78 21.23 16.89 45.42
CA ALA A 78 21.88 16.86 44.11
C ALA A 78 23.35 16.42 44.19
N LYS A 79 24.07 16.84 45.24
CA LYS A 79 25.47 16.43 45.44
C LYS A 79 25.60 14.95 45.78
N VAL A 80 24.77 14.45 46.69
CA VAL A 80 24.75 13.02 47.02
C VAL A 80 24.35 12.20 45.80
N GLU A 81 23.39 12.65 45.00
CA GLU A 81 23.01 11.98 43.76
C GLU A 81 24.20 11.83 42.80
N MET A 82 24.97 12.90 42.61
CA MET A 82 26.19 12.88 41.81
C MET A 82 27.21 11.87 42.35
N LEU A 83 27.44 11.85 43.67
CA LEU A 83 28.36 10.91 44.31
C LEU A 83 27.89 9.46 44.14
N CYS A 84 26.60 9.19 44.38
CA CYS A 84 26.00 7.87 44.26
C CYS A 84 26.00 7.35 42.82
N SER A 85 25.82 8.24 41.84
CA SER A 85 25.88 7.92 40.40
C SER A 85 27.32 7.68 39.92
N SER A 86 28.33 8.16 40.65
CA SER A 86 29.75 8.01 40.31
C SER A 86 30.40 6.73 40.84
N ILE A 87 29.61 5.83 41.46
CA ILE A 87 30.11 4.54 41.94
C ILE A 87 30.48 3.68 40.73
N ASN A 88 31.78 3.56 40.48
CA ASN A 88 32.33 2.82 39.36
C ASN A 88 32.17 1.30 39.53
N GLY A 89 32.07 0.62 38.38
CA GLY A 89 32.17 -0.83 38.34
C GLY A 89 33.54 -1.32 38.79
N ASN A 90 33.57 -2.50 39.41
CA ASN A 90 34.76 -3.16 39.92
C ASN A 90 35.01 -4.54 39.29
N ILE A 91 34.21 -4.88 38.27
CA ILE A 91 34.49 -5.93 37.29
C ILE A 91 34.24 -5.39 35.88
N TYR A 92 34.96 -5.94 34.91
CA TYR A 92 35.01 -5.44 33.53
C TYR A 92 34.82 -6.60 32.54
N PHE A 93 34.24 -6.32 31.38
CA PHE A 93 33.91 -7.34 30.39
C PHE A 93 35.14 -8.05 29.80
N ASP A 94 36.30 -7.40 29.78
CA ASP A 94 37.59 -8.00 29.40
C ASP A 94 38.09 -9.09 30.36
N GLN A 95 37.45 -9.25 31.52
CA GLN A 95 37.73 -10.35 32.46
C GLN A 95 36.96 -11.63 32.10
N ILE A 96 36.00 -11.56 31.17
CA ILE A 96 35.19 -12.69 30.71
C ILE A 96 35.98 -13.52 29.71
N HIS A 97 36.66 -12.83 28.78
CA HIS A 97 37.46 -13.44 27.72
C HIS A 97 38.76 -12.63 27.54
N TYR A 98 39.86 -13.30 27.19
CA TYR A 98 41.19 -12.66 27.06
C TYR A 98 41.50 -12.17 25.63
N GLU A 99 40.47 -12.04 24.78
CA GLU A 99 40.59 -11.69 23.35
C GLU A 99 40.47 -10.18 23.05
N GLY A 100 40.33 -9.35 24.07
CA GLY A 100 40.30 -7.88 23.95
C GLY A 100 38.96 -7.30 23.47
N SER A 101 38.83 -5.98 23.52
CA SER A 101 37.54 -5.27 23.32
C SER A 101 36.89 -5.50 21.95
N GLN A 102 37.68 -5.77 20.90
CA GLN A 102 37.15 -6.08 19.58
C GLN A 102 36.30 -7.35 19.57
N PHE A 103 36.66 -8.35 20.39
CA PHE A 103 35.86 -9.56 20.55
C PHE A 103 34.49 -9.22 21.16
N THR A 104 34.45 -8.41 22.22
CA THR A 104 33.20 -7.99 22.87
C THR A 104 32.30 -7.23 21.89
N LYS A 105 32.87 -6.32 21.09
CA LYS A 105 32.13 -5.61 20.04
C LYS A 105 31.54 -6.59 19.03
N ASN A 106 32.38 -7.46 18.45
CA ASN A 106 31.94 -8.41 17.43
C ASN A 106 30.90 -9.39 17.97
N PHE A 107 31.01 -9.80 19.24
CA PHE A 107 30.02 -10.65 19.91
C PHE A 107 28.65 -9.97 19.92
N TYR A 108 28.58 -8.69 20.29
CA TYR A 108 27.33 -7.93 20.31
C TYR A 108 26.79 -7.58 18.93
N ASP A 109 27.64 -7.54 17.90
CA ASP A 109 27.23 -7.45 16.50
C ASP A 109 26.68 -8.78 15.96
N GLY A 110 26.84 -9.89 16.68
CA GLY A 110 26.39 -11.23 16.28
C GLY A 110 27.46 -12.08 15.58
N GLY A 111 28.72 -11.63 15.57
CA GLY A 111 29.87 -12.39 15.09
C GLY A 111 30.70 -13.01 16.22
N THR A 112 31.90 -13.48 15.90
CA THR A 112 32.80 -14.31 16.72
C THR A 112 32.46 -15.80 16.72
N HIS A 113 33.46 -16.61 17.08
CA HIS A 113 33.33 -18.05 17.20
C HIS A 113 32.25 -18.46 18.22
N TRP A 114 31.94 -17.63 19.23
CA TRP A 114 30.83 -17.86 20.16
C TRP A 114 29.46 -17.77 19.49
N ASN A 115 29.30 -16.99 18.43
CA ASN A 115 28.04 -16.88 17.71
C ASN A 115 27.93 -17.79 16.49
N GLU A 116 29.05 -18.12 15.84
CA GLU A 116 29.04 -18.70 14.49
C GLU A 116 29.31 -20.20 14.43
N GLU A 117 30.05 -20.74 15.40
CA GLU A 117 30.40 -22.16 15.40
C GLU A 117 29.26 -23.03 15.94
N VAL A 118 29.36 -24.34 15.70
CA VAL A 118 28.49 -25.37 16.30
C VAL A 118 29.41 -26.51 16.73
N GLU A 119 29.12 -27.14 17.87
CA GLU A 119 29.89 -28.29 18.35
C GLU A 119 29.94 -29.38 17.25
N THR A 120 31.11 -29.93 16.95
CA THR A 120 31.27 -30.89 15.84
C THR A 120 32.31 -31.95 16.15
N ASN A 121 32.11 -33.17 15.64
CA ASN A 121 33.11 -34.24 15.69
C ASN A 121 33.88 -34.38 14.36
N LYS A 122 33.58 -33.53 13.36
CA LYS A 122 34.13 -33.65 12.00
C LYS A 122 35.50 -32.97 11.83
N GLU A 123 35.87 -32.06 12.73
CA GLU A 123 37.11 -31.27 12.62
C GLU A 123 38.31 -31.97 13.24
N SER A 124 38.11 -32.89 14.18
CA SER A 124 39.20 -33.63 14.82
C SER A 124 39.54 -34.94 14.10
N GLU A 125 40.82 -35.19 13.83
CA GLU A 125 41.30 -36.44 13.22
C GLU A 125 40.98 -37.70 14.05
N ASN A 126 40.80 -37.53 15.37
CA ASN A 126 40.46 -38.62 16.30
C ASN A 126 38.94 -38.73 16.58
N GLY A 127 38.12 -37.86 16.00
CA GLY A 127 36.67 -37.81 16.20
C GLY A 127 36.22 -37.23 17.54
N GLU A 128 37.10 -36.57 18.30
CA GLU A 128 36.73 -35.79 19.48
C GLU A 128 35.96 -34.53 19.11
N ALA A 129 35.04 -34.12 19.98
CA ALA A 129 34.23 -32.92 19.81
C ALA A 129 35.09 -31.65 19.91
N THR A 130 34.92 -30.72 18.97
CA THR A 130 35.47 -29.36 18.98
C THR A 130 34.35 -28.33 19.05
N ASN A 131 34.69 -27.07 19.32
CA ASN A 131 33.77 -25.92 19.39
C ASN A 131 32.67 -26.08 20.46
N ASN A 132 33.06 -26.67 21.60
CA ASN A 132 32.17 -26.85 22.73
C ASN A 132 32.01 -25.50 23.47
N LEU A 133 30.84 -24.88 23.31
CA LEU A 133 30.55 -23.56 23.88
C LEU A 133 30.77 -23.48 25.41
N LYS A 134 30.58 -24.59 26.15
CA LYS A 134 30.80 -24.60 27.61
C LYS A 134 32.27 -24.50 27.97
N ASP A 135 33.13 -25.11 27.16
CA ASP A 135 34.58 -25.08 27.34
C ASP A 135 35.15 -23.77 26.78
N ASP A 136 34.71 -23.35 25.58
CA ASP A 136 35.18 -22.15 24.90
C ASP A 136 34.81 -20.86 25.65
N ALA A 137 33.67 -20.87 26.34
CA ALA A 137 33.16 -19.74 27.11
C ALA A 137 33.15 -19.98 28.64
N ASP A 138 34.03 -20.83 29.18
CA ASP A 138 34.10 -21.14 30.63
C ASP A 138 34.21 -19.89 31.52
N GLY A 139 34.91 -18.85 31.04
CA GLY A 139 35.04 -17.54 31.73
C GLY A 139 33.69 -16.89 32.07
N VAL A 140 32.63 -17.15 31.30
CA VAL A 140 31.27 -16.64 31.54
C VAL A 140 30.73 -17.14 32.88
N ASN A 141 30.93 -18.41 33.22
CA ASN A 141 30.43 -18.97 34.48
C ASN A 141 31.17 -18.38 35.69
N GLY A 142 32.49 -18.18 35.57
CA GLY A 142 33.28 -17.50 36.60
C GLY A 142 32.85 -16.05 36.81
N TYR A 143 32.60 -15.31 35.72
CA TYR A 143 32.11 -13.94 35.78
C TYR A 143 30.70 -13.84 36.36
N TYR A 144 29.82 -14.82 36.09
CA TYR A 144 28.49 -14.87 36.70
C TYR A 144 28.55 -14.87 38.22
N GLU A 145 29.42 -15.69 38.83
CA GLU A 145 29.60 -15.71 40.28
C GLU A 145 30.08 -14.36 40.84
N LEU A 146 30.99 -13.69 40.14
CA LEU A 146 31.46 -12.34 40.51
C LEU A 146 30.35 -11.29 40.38
N SER A 147 29.60 -11.32 39.28
CA SER A 147 28.55 -10.35 38.96
C SER A 147 27.42 -10.31 40.00
N LYS A 148 27.20 -11.39 40.76
CA LYS A 148 26.22 -11.40 41.86
C LYS A 148 26.66 -10.59 43.07
N GLN A 149 27.94 -10.24 43.16
CA GLN A 149 28.56 -9.61 44.34
C GLN A 149 29.30 -8.30 44.01
N ARG A 150 29.33 -7.91 42.74
CA ARG A 150 30.17 -6.83 42.22
C ARG A 150 29.41 -6.04 41.15
N VAL A 151 29.76 -4.77 41.01
CA VAL A 151 29.16 -3.87 40.01
C VAL A 151 29.95 -4.01 38.72
N ALA A 152 29.30 -4.40 37.64
CA ALA A 152 29.94 -4.44 36.34
C ALA A 152 30.04 -3.03 35.75
N SER A 153 31.18 -2.72 35.12
CA SER A 153 31.33 -1.50 34.34
C SER A 153 30.56 -1.62 33.03
N TRP A 154 29.85 -0.56 32.65
CA TRP A 154 29.19 -0.49 31.34
C TRP A 154 30.26 -0.54 30.25
N PRO A 155 30.10 -1.40 29.21
CA PRO A 155 31.07 -1.46 28.12
C PRO A 155 31.20 -0.09 27.44
N GLN A 156 32.44 0.33 27.22
CA GLN A 156 32.78 1.56 26.49
C GLN A 156 33.28 1.18 25.09
N ASP A 157 33.21 2.13 24.15
CA ASP A 157 33.73 1.97 22.78
C ASP A 157 33.10 0.80 22.01
N ILE A 158 31.80 0.58 22.23
CA ILE A 158 30.98 -0.41 21.51
C ILE A 158 29.80 0.32 20.90
N SER A 159 29.77 0.40 19.57
CA SER A 159 28.78 1.15 18.78
C SER A 159 27.33 0.87 19.16
N ASN A 160 27.04 -0.36 19.56
CA ASN A 160 25.74 -0.87 20.00
C ASN A 160 25.21 -0.12 21.24
N PHE A 161 26.12 0.51 22.00
CA PHE A 161 25.86 1.17 23.28
C PHE A 161 26.46 2.59 23.40
N ASP A 162 27.18 3.08 22.38
CA ASP A 162 27.95 4.35 22.43
C ASP A 162 27.10 5.60 22.67
N GLN A 163 25.78 5.54 22.47
CA GLN A 163 24.87 6.65 22.79
C GLN A 163 24.33 6.63 24.24
N GLN A 164 24.93 5.82 25.12
CA GLN A 164 24.52 5.65 26.53
C GLN A 164 23.08 5.17 26.74
N CYS A 165 22.44 4.64 25.69
CA CYS A 165 21.04 4.23 25.63
C CYS A 165 20.09 5.30 26.19
N GLN A 166 19.73 6.27 25.34
CA GLN A 166 18.88 7.41 25.68
C GLN A 166 17.52 6.98 26.22
N LEU A 167 17.03 5.82 25.79
CA LEU A 167 15.79 5.21 26.28
C LEU A 167 15.97 4.34 27.53
N ASN A 168 17.10 4.44 28.24
CA ASN A 168 17.35 3.69 29.47
C ASN A 168 16.99 2.19 29.40
N SER A 169 17.20 1.58 28.23
CA SER A 169 16.87 0.18 27.98
C SER A 169 17.79 -0.42 26.93
N ALA A 170 18.00 -1.73 27.03
CA ALA A 170 18.73 -2.52 26.05
C ALA A 170 18.03 -3.86 25.85
N MET A 171 18.21 -4.43 24.66
CA MET A 171 17.57 -5.67 24.24
C MET A 171 18.54 -6.48 23.39
N CYS A 172 18.41 -7.80 23.49
CA CYS A 172 19.07 -8.77 22.63
C CYS A 172 18.01 -9.55 21.85
N CYS A 173 18.31 -9.91 20.60
CA CYS A 173 17.45 -10.77 19.78
C CYS A 173 18.29 -11.82 19.06
N TRP A 174 17.87 -13.08 19.19
CA TRP A 174 18.55 -14.24 18.63
C TRP A 174 17.67 -14.97 17.63
N VAL A 175 18.33 -15.53 16.61
CA VAL A 175 17.70 -16.26 15.50
C VAL A 175 18.24 -17.68 15.36
N THR A 176 19.20 -18.07 16.18
CA THR A 176 19.79 -19.42 16.11
C THR A 176 20.04 -19.98 17.51
N ASP A 177 19.89 -21.29 17.64
CA ASP A 177 20.26 -22.10 18.78
C ASP A 177 21.37 -23.10 18.36
N ARG A 178 22.49 -23.09 19.09
CA ARG A 178 23.67 -23.92 18.83
C ARG A 178 23.98 -24.95 19.89
N GLN A 179 23.14 -25.13 20.92
CA GLN A 179 23.45 -26.01 22.05
C GLN A 179 22.35 -27.05 22.29
N ALA A 180 22.72 -28.33 22.31
CA ALA A 180 21.77 -29.41 22.53
C ALA A 180 21.63 -29.72 24.03
N ASN A 181 20.50 -30.32 24.40
CA ASN A 181 20.23 -30.84 25.76
C ASN A 181 20.24 -29.78 26.88
N ASP A 182 19.92 -28.54 26.58
CA ASP A 182 19.77 -27.47 27.57
C ASP A 182 18.31 -27.15 27.94
N ASN A 183 17.37 -27.93 27.40
CA ASN A 183 15.92 -27.80 27.55
C ASN A 183 15.33 -26.53 26.92
N ASN A 184 16.02 -25.93 25.95
CA ASN A 184 15.56 -24.77 25.23
C ASN A 184 15.89 -24.89 23.75
N GLY A 185 15.24 -24.08 22.89
CA GLY A 185 15.49 -24.11 21.45
C GLY A 185 15.25 -25.47 20.77
N ASN A 186 15.84 -25.64 19.58
CA ASN A 186 15.61 -26.78 18.69
C ASN A 186 16.90 -27.51 18.27
N CYS A 187 18.07 -27.12 18.80
CA CYS A 187 19.32 -27.83 18.59
C CYS A 187 19.30 -29.20 19.28
N ALA A 188 19.74 -30.25 18.56
CA ALA A 188 19.83 -31.60 19.10
C ALA A 188 21.10 -32.33 18.65
N THR A 189 21.45 -33.38 19.40
CA THR A 189 22.52 -34.32 19.00
C THR A 189 22.01 -35.36 18.00
N PRO A 190 22.86 -35.91 17.11
CA PRO A 190 24.22 -35.47 16.81
C PRO A 190 24.25 -34.06 16.21
N TYR A 191 25.13 -33.19 16.73
CA TYR A 191 25.16 -31.77 16.39
C TYR A 191 25.31 -31.51 14.88
N ASP A 192 26.18 -32.28 14.26
CA ASP A 192 26.52 -32.22 12.83
C ASP A 192 25.33 -32.41 11.87
N ASP A 193 24.23 -33.00 12.35
CA ASP A 193 23.04 -33.29 11.55
C ASP A 193 21.80 -32.55 12.07
N ASN A 194 21.72 -32.31 13.38
CA ASN A 194 20.50 -31.85 14.05
C ASN A 194 20.64 -30.49 14.75
N CYS A 195 21.77 -29.79 14.64
CA CYS A 195 21.98 -28.49 15.28
C CYS A 195 22.38 -27.35 14.33
N ILE A 196 22.79 -27.67 13.10
CA ILE A 196 23.10 -26.64 12.10
C ILE A 196 21.80 -25.88 11.75
N ASP A 197 21.85 -24.55 11.89
CA ASP A 197 20.77 -23.63 11.53
C ASP A 197 19.43 -23.99 12.21
N LYS A 198 19.48 -24.24 13.53
CA LYS A 198 18.29 -24.51 14.34
C LYS A 198 17.80 -23.26 15.03
N ASP A 199 16.48 -23.15 15.11
CA ASP A 199 15.84 -21.96 15.63
C ASP A 199 15.80 -21.97 17.18
N PRO A 200 15.89 -20.81 17.83
CA PRO A 200 15.63 -20.68 19.26
C PRO A 200 14.13 -20.88 19.56
N ALA A 201 13.79 -20.93 20.84
CA ALA A 201 12.38 -20.90 21.25
C ALA A 201 11.79 -19.50 21.01
N ASP A 202 10.68 -19.47 20.28
CA ASP A 202 10.00 -18.25 19.89
C ASP A 202 9.37 -17.50 21.07
N ASN A 203 9.47 -16.17 21.07
CA ASN A 203 8.75 -15.33 22.04
C ASN A 203 8.27 -13.98 21.49
N THR A 204 8.48 -13.72 20.19
CA THR A 204 8.12 -12.45 19.56
C THR A 204 7.96 -12.57 18.06
N ASP A 205 7.08 -11.73 17.51
CA ASP A 205 7.13 -11.39 16.09
C ASP A 205 8.19 -10.30 15.86
N LEU A 206 9.13 -10.57 14.99
CA LEU A 206 10.00 -9.59 14.34
C LEU A 206 9.18 -8.83 13.29
N CYS A 207 8.87 -7.55 13.54
CA CYS A 207 8.09 -6.76 12.60
C CYS A 207 8.92 -6.28 11.40
N MET A 208 10.07 -5.65 11.70
CA MET A 208 10.95 -5.05 10.68
C MET A 208 12.31 -4.66 11.26
N VAL A 209 13.29 -4.53 10.35
CA VAL A 209 14.61 -3.97 10.62
C VAL A 209 14.77 -2.69 9.80
N ASP A 210 14.99 -1.56 10.47
CA ASP A 210 15.36 -0.28 9.85
C ASP A 210 16.88 -0.14 9.87
N LEU A 211 17.52 -0.28 8.70
CA LEU A 211 18.98 -0.38 8.59
C LEU A 211 19.70 0.92 9.02
N SER A 212 18.99 2.04 9.09
CA SER A 212 19.55 3.32 9.53
C SER A 212 19.76 3.40 11.04
N ARG A 213 19.20 2.48 11.84
CA ARG A 213 19.30 2.53 13.31
C ARG A 213 20.69 2.16 13.84
N SER A 214 21.40 1.28 13.13
CA SER A 214 22.64 0.65 13.63
C SER A 214 23.72 0.44 12.55
N PRO A 215 24.08 1.47 11.76
CA PRO A 215 24.95 1.33 10.59
C PRO A 215 26.35 0.79 10.91
N PHE A 216 26.85 1.04 12.12
CA PHE A 216 28.19 0.60 12.56
C PHE A 216 28.22 -0.86 13.06
N SER A 217 27.07 -1.39 13.47
CA SER A 217 26.96 -2.75 13.99
C SER A 217 26.50 -3.73 12.92
N ASN A 218 25.64 -3.30 12.00
CA ASN A 218 25.19 -4.12 10.87
C ASN A 218 26.10 -4.03 9.62
N ASN A 219 27.12 -3.16 9.64
CA ASN A 219 28.03 -2.86 8.52
C ASN A 219 27.33 -2.37 7.23
N VAL A 220 26.12 -1.80 7.36
CA VAL A 220 25.31 -1.32 6.24
C VAL A 220 24.80 0.09 6.55
N ASN A 221 25.32 1.08 5.82
CA ASN A 221 24.80 2.44 5.88
C ASN A 221 23.70 2.63 4.81
N SER A 222 22.45 2.40 5.20
CA SER A 222 21.29 2.46 4.30
C SER A 222 20.04 2.93 5.04
N ASP A 223 19.17 3.66 4.35
CA ASP A 223 17.83 4.02 4.83
C ASP A 223 16.78 2.95 4.51
N ALA A 224 17.18 1.80 3.98
CA ALA A 224 16.27 0.71 3.64
C ALA A 224 15.69 0.03 4.88
N ILE A 225 14.50 -0.56 4.69
CA ILE A 225 13.80 -1.33 5.71
C ILE A 225 13.61 -2.75 5.18
N THR A 226 13.87 -3.73 6.03
CA THR A 226 13.48 -5.12 5.80
C THR A 226 12.21 -5.40 6.59
N ILE A 227 11.13 -5.81 5.91
CA ILE A 227 9.85 -6.11 6.54
C ILE A 227 9.69 -7.62 6.63
N PHE A 228 9.25 -8.09 7.79
CA PHE A 228 8.93 -9.49 8.04
C PHE A 228 7.42 -9.58 8.26
N TYR A 229 6.78 -10.51 7.56
CA TYR A 229 5.35 -10.78 7.72
C TYR A 229 5.24 -11.96 8.68
N GLY A 230 4.54 -11.75 9.80
CA GLY A 230 4.49 -12.68 10.94
C GLY A 230 4.04 -14.10 10.58
N ASP A 231 4.33 -15.03 11.48
CA ASP A 231 4.00 -16.45 11.32
C ASP A 231 2.53 -16.72 11.72
N ASP A 232 1.61 -16.71 10.76
CA ASP A 232 0.22 -17.19 10.94
C ASP A 232 0.17 -18.74 11.09
N GLY A 233 1.06 -19.32 11.90
CA GLY A 233 1.06 -20.72 12.29
C GLY A 233 1.01 -21.70 11.12
N ASN A 234 2.06 -21.75 10.30
CA ASN A 234 2.28 -22.76 9.25
C ASN A 234 1.33 -22.72 8.03
N LYS A 235 0.61 -21.63 7.75
CA LYS A 235 -0.32 -21.55 6.60
C LYS A 235 0.19 -20.83 5.34
N ALA A 236 1.40 -20.25 5.37
CA ALA A 236 1.95 -19.54 4.21
C ALA A 236 3.08 -20.32 3.52
N PRO A 237 3.04 -20.54 2.19
CA PRO A 237 4.10 -21.23 1.45
C PRO A 237 5.37 -20.37 1.19
N TYR A 238 5.45 -19.13 1.71
CA TYR A 238 6.61 -18.25 1.55
C TYR A 238 6.95 -17.48 2.84
N LYS A 239 8.12 -17.81 3.39
CA LYS A 239 8.96 -17.15 4.41
C LYS A 239 8.21 -16.35 5.49
N ALA A 240 7.69 -17.08 6.47
CA ALA A 240 7.54 -16.57 7.84
C ALA A 240 8.91 -16.09 8.37
N GLU A 241 8.88 -15.20 9.35
CA GLU A 241 10.07 -14.73 10.09
C GLU A 241 10.90 -15.85 10.73
N GLY A 242 10.27 -16.99 11.03
CA GLY A 242 10.85 -18.06 11.84
C GLY A 242 10.87 -17.71 13.32
N PRO A 243 11.13 -18.67 14.22
CA PRO A 243 11.21 -18.41 15.66
C PRO A 243 12.30 -17.37 15.99
N VAL A 244 11.91 -16.29 16.66
CA VAL A 244 12.84 -15.25 17.14
C VAL A 244 12.68 -15.11 18.65
N HIS A 245 13.81 -15.04 19.36
CA HIS A 245 13.80 -14.81 20.79
C HIS A 245 14.40 -13.44 21.12
N CYS A 246 13.63 -12.55 21.72
CA CYS A 246 14.12 -11.27 22.23
C CYS A 246 14.01 -11.17 23.75
N HIS A 247 15.06 -10.66 24.39
CA HIS A 247 15.14 -10.48 25.84
C HIS A 247 15.89 -9.20 26.18
N GLY A 248 15.35 -8.38 27.09
CA GLY A 248 15.95 -7.10 27.43
C GLY A 248 15.82 -6.72 28.90
N PHE A 249 16.14 -5.46 29.18
CA PHE A 249 16.05 -4.86 30.50
C PHE A 249 15.94 -3.34 30.38
N ALA A 250 15.41 -2.70 31.41
CA ALA A 250 15.29 -1.25 31.52
C ALA A 250 15.77 -0.78 32.89
N TRP A 251 16.18 0.48 33.00
CA TRP A 251 16.67 1.07 34.24
C TRP A 251 16.17 2.50 34.46
N ALA A 252 16.26 2.98 35.70
CA ALA A 252 15.83 4.34 36.04
C ALA A 252 16.72 5.42 35.39
N GLU A 253 16.18 6.61 35.19
CA GLU A 253 16.93 7.79 34.74
C GLU A 253 17.93 8.27 35.80
N LYS A 254 17.59 8.09 37.07
CA LYS A 254 18.40 8.48 38.22
C LYS A 254 19.54 7.48 38.39
N GLY A 255 20.80 7.94 38.28
CA GLY A 255 21.98 7.08 38.29
C GLY A 255 22.27 6.41 39.64
N SER A 256 21.75 6.95 40.74
CA SER A 256 21.83 6.30 42.05
C SER A 256 20.87 5.12 42.25
N ASP A 257 19.84 4.98 41.43
CA ASP A 257 18.91 3.85 41.53
C ASP A 257 19.64 2.54 41.19
N HIS A 258 19.37 1.48 41.94
CA HIS A 258 20.04 0.20 41.76
C HIS A 258 19.86 -0.37 40.34
N THR A 259 18.72 -0.12 39.69
CA THR A 259 18.51 -0.56 38.30
C THR A 259 19.51 0.08 37.34
N ALA A 260 19.86 1.35 37.55
CA ALA A 260 20.85 2.07 36.75
C ALA A 260 22.28 1.65 37.11
N ARG A 261 22.54 1.39 38.41
CA ARG A 261 23.83 0.93 38.92
C ARG A 261 24.23 -0.44 38.38
N TYR A 262 23.29 -1.38 38.33
CA TYR A 262 23.53 -2.78 37.93
C TYR A 262 23.11 -3.08 36.48
N LYS A 263 22.88 -2.07 35.64
CA LYS A 263 22.46 -2.26 34.25
C LYS A 263 23.48 -3.07 33.43
N ALA A 264 24.77 -2.92 33.70
CA ALA A 264 25.83 -3.71 33.05
C ALA A 264 25.83 -5.19 33.51
N ASN A 265 25.45 -5.45 34.77
CA ASN A 265 25.26 -6.81 35.27
C ASN A 265 24.11 -7.50 34.52
N ASN A 266 23.01 -6.79 34.30
CA ASN A 266 21.89 -7.27 33.48
C ASN A 266 22.31 -7.56 32.03
N LEU A 267 23.07 -6.65 31.40
CA LEU A 267 23.58 -6.85 30.05
C LEU A 267 24.40 -8.15 29.95
N PHE A 268 25.35 -8.34 30.86
CA PHE A 268 26.15 -9.56 30.93
C PHE A 268 25.25 -10.80 31.14
N TYR A 269 24.35 -10.75 32.13
CA TYR A 269 23.53 -11.89 32.50
C TYR A 269 22.64 -12.35 31.35
N ILE A 270 21.94 -11.42 30.69
CA ILE A 270 21.04 -11.73 29.57
C ILE A 270 21.85 -12.22 28.38
N SER A 271 22.85 -11.44 27.94
CA SER A 271 23.53 -11.71 26.67
C SER A 271 24.44 -12.94 26.71
N MET A 272 25.32 -13.03 27.71
CA MET A 272 26.38 -14.04 27.73
C MET A 272 26.00 -15.24 28.61
N TYR A 273 25.40 -15.03 29.78
CA TYR A 273 25.16 -16.13 30.71
C TYR A 273 23.85 -16.90 30.45
N ASP A 274 22.69 -16.25 30.47
CA ASP A 274 21.39 -16.93 30.33
C ASP A 274 21.16 -17.41 28.89
N HIS A 275 21.32 -16.54 27.90
CA HIS A 275 20.94 -16.89 26.53
C HIS A 275 22.04 -17.59 25.75
N MET A 276 23.26 -17.05 25.69
CA MET A 276 24.35 -17.72 24.98
C MET A 276 24.85 -18.95 25.75
N TYR A 277 25.46 -18.77 26.93
CA TYR A 277 26.11 -19.86 27.64
C TYR A 277 25.08 -20.90 28.09
N LYS A 278 24.00 -20.53 28.78
CA LYS A 278 23.06 -21.51 29.35
C LYS A 278 22.10 -22.12 28.33
N ARG A 279 21.64 -21.37 27.32
CA ARG A 279 20.59 -21.78 26.37
C ARG A 279 21.04 -21.92 24.91
N GLY A 280 22.30 -21.66 24.59
CA GLY A 280 22.82 -21.80 23.23
C GLY A 280 22.34 -20.76 22.21
N TYR A 281 21.67 -19.68 22.64
CA TYR A 281 21.09 -18.71 21.72
C TYR A 281 22.14 -17.73 21.21
N VAL A 282 22.24 -17.64 19.88
CA VAL A 282 23.31 -16.95 19.17
C VAL A 282 22.81 -16.31 17.87
N ARG A 283 23.69 -15.51 17.28
CA ARG A 283 23.51 -14.75 16.02
C ARG A 283 22.46 -13.65 16.10
N ASN A 284 22.73 -12.59 15.36
CA ASN A 284 21.87 -11.43 15.26
C ASN A 284 20.76 -11.62 14.22
N VAL A 285 19.67 -10.86 14.39
CA VAL A 285 18.72 -10.60 13.30
C VAL A 285 19.48 -9.89 12.16
N PRO A 286 19.41 -10.39 10.90
CA PRO A 286 20.10 -9.76 9.78
C PRO A 286 19.77 -8.27 9.64
N GLY A 287 20.82 -7.45 9.56
CA GLY A 287 20.67 -5.98 9.47
C GLY A 287 20.56 -5.25 10.80
N ALA A 288 20.61 -5.95 11.93
CA ALA A 288 20.64 -5.36 13.28
C ALA A 288 21.75 -5.99 14.14
N PRO A 289 22.18 -5.34 15.23
CA PRO A 289 23.05 -5.98 16.22
C PRO A 289 22.34 -7.15 16.93
N MET A 290 23.11 -8.08 17.51
CA MET A 290 22.56 -9.14 18.37
C MET A 290 22.06 -8.56 19.69
N CYS A 291 22.80 -7.63 20.27
CA CYS A 291 22.35 -6.82 21.40
C CYS A 291 22.74 -5.36 21.23
N GLY A 292 21.89 -4.45 21.72
CA GLY A 292 22.13 -3.02 21.67
C GLY A 292 21.14 -2.25 22.55
N CYS A 293 21.32 -0.93 22.62
CA CYS A 293 20.28 -0.06 23.15
C CYS A 293 18.98 -0.28 22.36
N VAL A 294 17.81 -0.20 23.01
CA VAL A 294 16.54 -0.52 22.34
C VAL A 294 16.34 0.31 21.07
N GLU A 295 16.72 1.59 21.07
CA GLU A 295 16.69 2.47 19.89
C GLU A 295 17.58 2.01 18.70
N GLN A 296 18.45 1.02 18.89
CA GLN A 296 19.30 0.40 17.87
C GLN A 296 18.84 -1.01 17.44
N MET A 297 17.86 -1.59 18.13
CA MET A 297 17.40 -2.97 17.90
C MET A 297 16.27 -3.06 16.85
N PRO A 298 15.96 -4.25 16.31
CA PRO A 298 14.81 -4.44 15.44
C PRO A 298 13.48 -4.05 16.12
N ILE A 299 12.47 -3.77 15.31
CA ILE A 299 11.12 -3.51 15.79
C ILE A 299 10.42 -4.86 15.96
N VAL A 300 9.94 -5.14 17.17
CA VAL A 300 9.43 -6.44 17.59
C VAL A 300 8.12 -6.30 18.35
N SER A 301 7.25 -7.30 18.30
CA SER A 301 6.00 -7.30 19.04
C SER A 301 6.24 -7.47 20.55
N ARG A 302 7.24 -8.25 20.95
CA ARG A 302 7.49 -8.58 22.36
C ARG A 302 8.98 -8.74 22.67
N SER A 303 9.31 -8.61 23.95
CA SER A 303 10.61 -9.02 24.50
C SER A 303 10.40 -9.48 25.93
N ASP A 304 11.01 -10.60 26.30
CA ASP A 304 11.16 -10.99 27.70
C ASP A 304 12.03 -9.98 28.45
N CYS A 305 12.04 -10.02 29.79
CA CYS A 305 13.00 -9.20 30.53
C CYS A 305 13.49 -9.73 31.88
N THR A 306 14.68 -9.26 32.23
CA THR A 306 15.31 -9.47 33.54
C THR A 306 15.41 -8.15 34.32
N GLN A 307 15.11 -8.20 35.61
CA GLN A 307 15.41 -7.15 36.56
C GLN A 307 16.43 -7.62 37.60
N ILE A 308 17.09 -6.64 38.23
CA ILE A 308 17.97 -6.87 39.37
C ILE A 308 17.20 -6.66 40.66
N ASP A 309 17.19 -7.68 41.50
CA ASP A 309 16.70 -7.59 42.87
C ASP A 309 17.89 -7.50 43.82
N VAL A 310 17.99 -6.37 44.53
CA VAL A 310 19.03 -6.16 45.56
C VAL A 310 18.65 -6.96 46.80
N VAL A 311 19.50 -7.91 47.18
CA VAL A 311 19.34 -8.69 48.41
C VAL A 311 20.03 -7.99 49.59
N LYS A 312 21.15 -7.31 49.31
CA LYS A 312 21.88 -6.49 50.27
C LYS A 312 22.79 -5.53 49.52
N GLU A 313 22.83 -4.28 49.94
CA GLU A 313 23.86 -3.35 49.54
C GLU A 313 24.24 -2.42 50.70
N SER A 314 25.49 -1.98 50.70
CA SER A 314 25.99 -0.95 51.61
C SER A 314 27.03 -0.09 50.91
N PHE A 315 27.17 1.15 51.36
CA PHE A 315 28.08 2.12 50.78
C PHE A 315 29.00 2.69 51.85
N LYS A 316 30.20 3.12 51.45
CA LYS A 316 31.11 3.88 52.30
C LYS A 316 31.09 5.34 51.90
N PHE A 317 30.76 6.21 52.84
CA PHE A 317 30.91 7.65 52.70
C PHE A 317 32.19 8.11 53.38
N THR A 318 33.14 8.57 52.57
CA THR A 318 34.47 8.98 53.02
C THR A 318 34.65 10.47 52.77
N TYR A 319 35.11 11.19 53.79
CA TYR A 319 35.50 12.59 53.69
C TYR A 319 36.94 12.74 54.17
N ASP A 320 37.79 13.34 53.33
CA ASP A 320 39.24 13.48 53.59
C ASP A 320 39.66 14.91 53.96
N THR A 321 38.72 15.74 54.43
CA THR A 321 38.84 17.21 54.65
C THR A 321 38.84 18.08 53.38
N VAL A 322 38.96 17.48 52.18
CA VAL A 322 38.95 18.21 50.92
C VAL A 322 37.77 17.79 50.04
N LYS A 323 37.46 16.49 49.99
CA LYS A 323 36.42 15.92 49.15
C LYS A 323 35.62 14.84 49.88
N ALA A 324 34.36 14.75 49.51
CA ALA A 324 33.46 13.68 49.90
C ALA A 324 33.32 12.68 48.73
N VAL A 325 33.40 11.39 49.02
CA VAL A 325 33.29 10.30 48.04
C VAL A 325 32.38 9.21 48.60
N ILE A 326 31.54 8.62 47.74
CA ILE A 326 30.77 7.43 48.08
C ILE A 326 31.30 6.26 47.24
N THR A 327 31.59 5.13 47.88
CA THR A 327 32.03 3.89 47.21
C THR A 327 31.17 2.70 47.63
N MET A 328 31.18 1.63 46.85
CA MET A 328 30.50 0.38 47.20
C MET A 328 31.27 -0.33 48.32
N ASP A 329 30.55 -0.77 49.36
CA ASP A 329 31.10 -1.55 50.48
C ASP A 329 30.75 -3.03 50.33
N GLU A 330 29.47 -3.33 50.19
CA GLU A 330 28.95 -4.68 49.95
C GLU A 330 27.85 -4.62 48.88
N ALA A 331 27.83 -5.61 47.99
CA ALA A 331 26.75 -5.80 47.04
C ALA A 331 26.38 -7.29 46.98
N ARG A 332 25.08 -7.58 46.99
CA ARG A 332 24.54 -8.91 46.73
C ARG A 332 23.21 -8.79 46.00
N ILE A 333 23.20 -9.26 44.76
CA ILE A 333 22.05 -9.14 43.86
C ILE A 333 21.53 -10.50 43.40
N LYS A 334 20.30 -10.51 42.88
CA LYS A 334 19.68 -11.63 42.16
C LYS A 334 19.15 -11.14 40.82
N TYR A 335 19.28 -11.99 39.82
CA TYR A 335 18.64 -11.83 38.52
C TYR A 335 17.28 -12.52 38.56
N ASN A 336 16.20 -11.80 38.28
CA ASN A 336 14.84 -12.34 38.27
C ASN A 336 14.09 -11.86 37.02
N ALA A 337 13.05 -12.59 36.63
CA ALA A 337 12.10 -12.08 35.65
C ALA A 337 11.53 -10.74 36.13
N CYS A 338 11.48 -9.78 35.21
CA CYS A 338 10.96 -8.45 35.50
C CYS A 338 9.47 -8.47 35.90
N GLN A 339 9.08 -7.55 36.78
CA GLN A 339 7.71 -7.40 37.27
C GLN A 339 6.99 -6.29 36.51
N GLY A 340 6.23 -6.66 35.48
CA GLY A 340 5.52 -5.70 34.63
C GLY A 340 4.19 -5.23 35.21
N LEU A 341 3.73 -4.07 34.74
CA LEU A 341 2.46 -3.49 35.14
C LEU A 341 1.30 -4.46 34.87
N ASN A 342 0.34 -4.52 35.80
CA ASN A 342 -0.84 -5.40 35.74
C ASN A 342 -0.49 -6.90 35.72
N ASN A 343 0.55 -7.32 36.44
CA ASN A 343 1.03 -8.71 36.52
C ASN A 343 1.50 -9.31 35.19
N ARG A 344 1.77 -8.47 34.19
CA ARG A 344 2.42 -8.90 32.95
C ARG A 344 3.92 -9.03 33.20
N ASN A 345 4.28 -10.02 34.01
CA ASN A 345 5.68 -10.32 34.35
C ASN A 345 6.41 -10.92 33.15
N ASN A 346 7.74 -10.78 33.12
CA ASN A 346 8.59 -11.20 32.01
C ASN A 346 8.23 -10.53 30.66
N ASP A 347 7.78 -9.28 30.68
CA ASP A 347 7.45 -8.49 29.48
C ASP A 347 8.12 -7.11 29.59
N LEU A 348 9.06 -6.82 28.68
CA LEU A 348 9.87 -5.60 28.72
C LEU A 348 9.04 -4.33 28.60
N ARG A 349 8.01 -4.34 27.77
CA ARG A 349 7.13 -3.18 27.61
C ARG A 349 6.31 -2.95 28.87
N ALA A 350 5.77 -4.00 29.47
CA ALA A 350 5.02 -3.90 30.72
C ALA A 350 5.91 -3.48 31.90
N TYR A 351 7.16 -3.94 31.95
CA TYR A 351 8.14 -3.52 32.94
C TYR A 351 8.54 -2.05 32.77
N TYR A 352 8.82 -1.62 31.54
CA TYR A 352 9.10 -0.21 31.26
C TYR A 352 7.93 0.68 31.69
N GLN A 353 6.71 0.27 31.38
CA GLN A 353 5.49 0.97 31.80
C GLN A 353 5.36 1.04 33.33
N GLN A 354 5.79 0.00 34.06
CA GLN A 354 5.84 -0.01 35.52
C GLN A 354 6.87 1.01 36.04
N LEU A 355 8.08 1.08 35.44
CA LEU A 355 9.08 2.10 35.78
C LEU A 355 8.58 3.53 35.53
N THR A 356 7.80 3.75 34.46
CA THR A 356 7.16 5.05 34.19
C THR A 356 6.11 5.39 35.25
N LYS A 357 5.28 4.42 35.65
CA LYS A 357 4.31 4.60 36.75
C LYS A 357 5.00 4.95 38.07
N ASP A 358 6.14 4.33 38.33
CA ASP A 358 6.96 4.56 39.53
C ASP A 358 7.80 5.84 39.43
N LYS A 359 7.65 6.61 38.35
CA LYS A 359 8.39 7.87 38.07
C LYS A 359 9.91 7.69 38.01
N LYS A 360 10.37 6.48 37.71
CA LYS A 360 11.78 6.17 37.47
C LYS A 360 12.22 6.50 36.05
N ILE A 361 11.26 6.51 35.12
CA ILE A 361 11.44 6.91 33.72
C ILE A 361 10.34 7.90 33.35
N SER A 362 10.68 8.89 32.52
CA SER A 362 9.74 9.89 32.02
C SER A 362 8.76 9.33 30.98
N VAL A 363 7.57 9.91 30.90
CA VAL A 363 6.53 9.51 29.93
C VAL A 363 7.02 9.65 28.47
N PRO A 364 7.73 10.72 28.05
CA PRO A 364 8.24 10.83 26.68
C PRO A 364 9.14 9.67 26.26
N LYS A 365 10.02 9.20 27.17
CA LYS A 365 10.87 8.04 26.86
C LYS A 365 10.08 6.75 26.69
N TYR A 366 8.99 6.56 27.44
CA TYR A 366 8.12 5.40 27.24
C TYR A 366 7.39 5.45 25.89
N GLU A 367 6.95 6.64 25.49
CA GLU A 367 6.29 6.85 24.19
C GLU A 367 7.24 6.58 23.01
N GLU A 368 8.54 6.85 23.16
CA GLU A 368 9.57 6.52 22.16
C GLU A 368 9.96 5.03 22.22
N PHE A 369 10.10 4.46 23.42
CA PHE A 369 10.40 3.03 23.61
C PHE A 369 9.38 2.10 22.92
N LYS A 370 8.08 2.42 23.03
CA LYS A 370 7.01 1.57 22.46
C LYS A 370 6.96 1.56 20.93
N GLU A 371 7.76 2.41 20.27
CA GLU A 371 7.94 2.37 18.82
C GLU A 371 8.87 1.21 18.39
N THR A 372 9.68 0.67 19.32
CA THR A 372 10.52 -0.50 19.07
C THR A 372 9.88 -1.79 19.56
N VAL A 373 9.36 -1.80 20.79
CA VAL A 373 8.62 -2.96 21.34
C VAL A 373 7.13 -2.65 21.29
N VAL A 374 6.48 -3.03 20.19
CA VAL A 374 5.18 -2.48 19.78
C VAL A 374 3.98 -3.17 20.44
N GLY A 375 4.20 -4.32 21.08
CA GLY A 375 3.17 -5.20 21.62
C GLY A 375 2.59 -6.16 20.58
N ASP A 376 2.13 -7.31 21.06
CA ASP A 376 1.45 -8.34 20.27
C ASP A 376 0.40 -7.73 19.32
N HIS A 377 0.36 -8.23 18.07
CA HIS A 377 -0.57 -7.82 17.01
C HIS A 377 -0.40 -6.38 16.48
N ASN A 378 0.63 -5.63 16.90
CA ASN A 378 0.85 -4.25 16.42
C ASN A 378 1.88 -4.12 15.29
N CYS A 379 2.51 -5.21 14.83
CA CYS A 379 3.45 -5.16 13.70
C CYS A 379 2.85 -4.52 12.43
N PRO A 380 1.60 -4.84 12.00
CA PRO A 380 1.02 -4.21 10.81
C PRO A 380 0.92 -2.68 10.92
N TYR A 381 0.55 -2.18 12.11
CA TYR A 381 0.47 -0.73 12.37
C TYR A 381 1.87 -0.10 12.34
N ALA A 382 2.84 -0.71 13.02
CA ALA A 382 4.22 -0.23 13.06
C ALA A 382 4.83 -0.14 11.65
N ILE A 383 4.66 -1.20 10.85
CA ILE A 383 5.14 -1.27 9.46
C ILE A 383 4.50 -0.16 8.62
N SER A 384 3.19 -0.01 8.68
CA SER A 384 2.45 1.02 7.92
C SER A 384 2.90 2.44 8.30
N LYS A 385 3.02 2.72 9.60
CA LYS A 385 3.53 3.99 10.12
C LYS A 385 4.93 4.28 9.58
N LYS A 386 5.84 3.29 9.64
CA LYS A 386 7.23 3.46 9.23
C LYS A 386 7.39 3.64 7.72
N LEU A 387 6.60 2.92 6.92
CA LEU A 387 6.55 3.12 5.47
C LEU A 387 6.11 4.55 5.12
N THR A 388 5.07 5.04 5.80
CA THR A 388 4.57 6.42 5.63
C THR A 388 5.65 7.45 6.01
N GLU A 389 6.38 7.25 7.12
CA GLU A 389 7.50 8.12 7.53
C GLU A 389 8.62 8.17 6.49
N LYS A 390 8.87 7.08 5.77
CA LYS A 390 9.86 7.01 4.68
C LYS A 390 9.32 7.53 3.34
N GLY A 391 8.08 8.03 3.30
CA GLY A 391 7.46 8.58 2.10
C GLY A 391 6.89 7.53 1.15
N PHE A 392 6.69 6.29 1.60
CA PHE A 392 5.97 5.28 0.84
C PHE A 392 4.48 5.40 1.12
N GLU A 393 3.69 5.46 0.06
CA GLU A 393 2.23 5.35 0.13
C GLU A 393 1.83 3.93 -0.29
N MET A 394 0.87 3.34 0.44
CA MET A 394 0.25 2.10 -0.04
C MET A 394 -0.52 2.40 -1.31
N GLY A 395 -0.15 1.73 -2.39
CA GLY A 395 -0.79 1.88 -3.69
C GLY A 395 -0.54 0.66 -4.57
N TYR A 396 -1.22 0.62 -5.70
CA TYR A 396 -0.98 -0.36 -6.74
C TYR A 396 -0.20 0.31 -7.88
N SER A 397 1.03 -0.16 -8.10
CA SER A 397 1.78 0.14 -9.32
C SER A 397 1.51 -0.97 -10.30
N ASP A 398 1.02 -0.63 -11.49
CA ASP A 398 0.70 -1.60 -12.53
C ASP A 398 1.87 -1.75 -13.54
N PRO A 399 2.76 -2.74 -13.38
CA PRO A 399 3.87 -2.91 -14.31
C PRO A 399 3.42 -3.33 -15.72
N ASP A 400 2.19 -3.87 -15.86
CA ASP A 400 1.70 -4.50 -17.08
C ASP A 400 0.69 -3.62 -17.85
N ASN A 401 0.47 -2.37 -17.41
CA ASN A 401 -0.40 -1.36 -18.03
C ASN A 401 -1.88 -1.80 -18.21
N TRP A 402 -2.46 -2.54 -17.27
CA TRP A 402 -3.88 -2.89 -17.32
C TRP A 402 -4.77 -1.65 -17.40
N THR A 403 -5.90 -1.78 -18.10
CA THR A 403 -6.87 -0.69 -18.19
C THR A 403 -7.74 -0.68 -16.94
N HIS A 404 -7.65 0.41 -16.16
CA HIS A 404 -8.53 0.63 -15.01
C HIS A 404 -9.99 0.67 -15.44
N VAL A 405 -10.86 -0.02 -14.69
CA VAL A 405 -12.30 -0.03 -14.90
C VAL A 405 -13.01 0.79 -13.84
N VAL A 406 -12.79 0.44 -12.57
CA VAL A 406 -13.47 1.04 -11.43
C VAL A 406 -12.71 0.74 -10.14
N GLY A 407 -12.67 1.70 -9.20
CA GLY A 407 -12.00 1.54 -7.90
C GLY A 407 -12.77 2.14 -6.71
N GLU A 408 -12.45 1.69 -5.49
CA GLU A 408 -12.96 2.23 -4.22
C GLU A 408 -11.80 2.46 -3.23
N GLY A 409 -11.99 3.36 -2.26
CA GLY A 409 -10.98 3.70 -1.26
C GLY A 409 -9.77 4.40 -1.88
N THR A 410 -8.57 4.02 -1.44
CA THR A 410 -7.29 4.49 -1.99
C THR A 410 -7.15 4.19 -3.48
N MET A 411 -7.85 3.16 -3.96
CA MET A 411 -7.83 2.72 -5.36
C MET A 411 -8.78 3.53 -6.26
N SER A 412 -9.66 4.38 -5.70
CA SER A 412 -10.62 5.20 -6.47
C SER A 412 -10.00 6.39 -7.22
N SER A 413 -8.70 6.64 -7.02
CA SER A 413 -8.04 7.91 -7.38
C SER A 413 -6.92 7.81 -8.42
N LEU A 414 -6.71 6.63 -9.03
CA LEU A 414 -5.60 6.41 -9.95
C LEU A 414 -5.94 6.65 -11.43
N ASN A 415 -7.22 6.55 -11.84
CA ASN A 415 -7.73 6.78 -13.20
C ASN A 415 -9.26 7.03 -13.19
N GLU A 416 -9.83 7.60 -14.25
CA GLU A 416 -11.30 7.76 -14.39
C GLU A 416 -12.02 6.40 -14.53
N ASP A 417 -13.12 6.22 -13.80
CA ASP A 417 -13.98 5.03 -13.88
C ASP A 417 -14.71 4.97 -15.23
N ILE A 418 -14.69 3.81 -15.89
CA ILE A 418 -15.45 3.60 -17.11
C ILE A 418 -16.88 3.11 -16.82
N GLY A 419 -17.83 3.50 -17.67
CA GLY A 419 -19.24 3.12 -17.59
C GLY A 419 -19.47 1.70 -18.09
N ASN A 420 -20.64 1.15 -17.77
CA ASN A 420 -20.98 -0.24 -18.08
C ASN A 420 -20.97 -0.52 -19.60
N SER A 421 -21.46 0.43 -20.40
CA SER A 421 -21.60 0.21 -21.85
C SER A 421 -20.25 0.16 -22.53
N PHE A 422 -19.38 1.12 -22.20
CA PHE A 422 -18.00 1.09 -22.68
C PHE A 422 -17.20 -0.07 -22.10
N PHE A 423 -17.39 -0.43 -20.82
CA PHE A 423 -16.78 -1.62 -20.22
C PHE A 423 -17.14 -2.89 -21.01
N ARG A 424 -18.41 -3.08 -21.38
CA ARG A 424 -18.84 -4.23 -22.20
C ARG A 424 -18.11 -4.27 -23.54
N GLU A 425 -18.13 -3.16 -24.28
CA GLU A 425 -17.48 -3.04 -25.58
C GLU A 425 -15.97 -3.31 -25.47
N ALA A 426 -15.33 -2.66 -24.49
CA ALA A 426 -13.92 -2.85 -24.22
C ALA A 426 -13.62 -4.31 -23.87
N PHE A 427 -14.29 -4.89 -22.88
CA PHE A 427 -14.06 -6.26 -22.45
C PHE A 427 -14.29 -7.28 -23.56
N ALA A 428 -15.34 -7.12 -24.38
CA ALA A 428 -15.62 -8.00 -25.51
C ALA A 428 -14.51 -7.98 -26.57
N ALA A 429 -13.82 -6.85 -26.74
CA ALA A 429 -12.70 -6.73 -27.66
C ALA A 429 -11.39 -7.38 -27.15
N ARG A 430 -11.32 -7.88 -25.91
CA ARG A 430 -10.10 -8.53 -25.38
C ARG A 430 -10.10 -10.03 -25.70
N PRO A 431 -8.99 -10.58 -26.21
CA PRO A 431 -8.94 -11.95 -26.68
C PRO A 431 -9.14 -13.00 -25.59
N ASN A 432 -8.69 -12.73 -24.35
CA ASN A 432 -8.79 -13.71 -23.26
C ASN A 432 -9.98 -13.48 -22.34
N GLN A 433 -10.64 -12.31 -22.43
CA GLN A 433 -11.76 -11.93 -21.56
C GLN A 433 -11.42 -12.15 -20.07
N ILE A 434 -10.28 -11.59 -19.66
CA ILE A 434 -9.77 -11.63 -18.28
C ILE A 434 -9.98 -10.28 -17.59
N ILE A 435 -10.45 -10.33 -16.35
CA ILE A 435 -10.58 -9.19 -15.44
C ILE A 435 -9.64 -9.45 -14.26
N LYS A 436 -8.76 -8.51 -13.98
CA LYS A 436 -7.92 -8.50 -12.78
C LYS A 436 -8.63 -7.69 -11.70
N ARG A 437 -8.74 -8.23 -10.50
CA ARG A 437 -9.10 -7.48 -9.29
C ARG A 437 -7.89 -7.33 -8.41
N VAL A 438 -7.63 -6.11 -7.97
CA VAL A 438 -6.63 -5.78 -6.95
C VAL A 438 -7.35 -5.32 -5.70
N CYS A 439 -6.90 -5.75 -4.52
CA CYS A 439 -7.47 -5.33 -3.24
C CYS A 439 -6.39 -5.19 -2.16
N LEU A 440 -5.97 -3.97 -1.84
CA LEU A 440 -4.90 -3.70 -0.89
C LEU A 440 -5.28 -4.07 0.55
N SER A 441 -6.57 -3.91 0.88
CA SER A 441 -7.11 -4.17 2.22
C SER A 441 -7.47 -5.65 2.46
N CYS A 442 -7.49 -6.48 1.41
CA CYS A 442 -7.86 -7.89 1.51
C CYS A 442 -6.73 -8.76 2.06
N THR A 443 -7.12 -9.96 2.52
CA THR A 443 -6.17 -11.03 2.84
C THR A 443 -5.30 -11.39 1.64
N ARG A 444 -4.10 -11.94 1.88
CA ARG A 444 -3.06 -12.14 0.85
C ARG A 444 -3.55 -12.89 -0.39
N SER A 445 -4.38 -13.92 -0.22
CA SER A 445 -4.93 -14.71 -1.34
C SER A 445 -5.94 -13.95 -2.21
N HIS A 446 -6.45 -12.81 -1.74
CA HIS A 446 -7.47 -11.99 -2.40
C HIS A 446 -6.95 -10.61 -2.80
N ARG A 447 -5.67 -10.34 -2.57
CA ARG A 447 -5.04 -9.08 -3.00
C ARG A 447 -4.95 -8.97 -4.51
N GLU A 448 -4.80 -10.10 -5.20
CA GLU A 448 -4.93 -10.20 -6.65
C GLU A 448 -5.76 -11.42 -7.02
N ILE A 449 -6.76 -11.23 -7.89
CA ILE A 449 -7.62 -12.31 -8.40
C ILE A 449 -7.85 -12.09 -9.89
N TYR A 450 -7.76 -13.16 -10.67
CA TYR A 450 -8.01 -13.12 -12.12
C TYR A 450 -9.30 -13.87 -12.43
N TYR A 451 -10.35 -13.12 -12.81
CA TYR A 451 -11.61 -13.64 -13.32
C TYR A 451 -11.50 -13.83 -14.83
N ARG A 452 -11.72 -15.05 -15.32
CA ARG A 452 -11.72 -15.37 -16.75
C ARG A 452 -13.07 -15.88 -17.19
N ARG A 453 -13.62 -15.31 -18.27
CA ARG A 453 -14.79 -15.90 -18.95
C ARG A 453 -14.41 -17.18 -19.69
N LEU A 454 -15.26 -18.18 -19.56
CA LEU A 454 -15.26 -19.44 -20.32
C LEU A 454 -16.35 -19.44 -21.40
N THR A 455 -17.39 -18.64 -21.21
CA THR A 455 -18.49 -18.42 -22.16
C THR A 455 -18.70 -16.93 -22.40
N ALA A 456 -19.24 -16.57 -23.57
CA ALA A 456 -19.55 -15.18 -23.90
C ALA A 456 -20.51 -14.55 -22.87
N VAL A 457 -20.30 -13.27 -22.57
CA VAL A 457 -21.17 -12.49 -21.68
C VAL A 457 -22.53 -12.28 -22.36
N PRO A 458 -23.66 -12.64 -21.72
CA PRO A 458 -24.99 -12.38 -22.29
C PRO A 458 -25.27 -10.89 -22.53
N ASP A 459 -26.07 -10.59 -23.56
CA ASP A 459 -26.43 -9.21 -23.93
C ASP A 459 -27.19 -8.48 -22.82
N ASP A 460 -28.00 -9.20 -22.04
CA ASP A 460 -28.81 -8.69 -20.94
C ASP A 460 -28.11 -8.75 -19.56
N MET A 461 -26.88 -9.25 -19.48
CA MET A 461 -26.11 -9.33 -18.23
C MET A 461 -25.27 -8.08 -18.00
N ASP A 462 -25.59 -7.28 -16.97
CA ASP A 462 -24.70 -6.21 -16.50
C ASP A 462 -23.51 -6.79 -15.71
N LEU A 463 -22.48 -7.26 -16.42
CA LEU A 463 -21.32 -7.90 -15.80
C LEU A 463 -20.59 -6.97 -14.82
N LEU A 464 -20.54 -5.66 -15.11
CA LEU A 464 -19.90 -4.70 -14.22
C LEU A 464 -20.64 -4.62 -12.88
N ASP A 465 -21.98 -4.59 -12.89
CA ASP A 465 -22.77 -4.62 -11.67
C ASP A 465 -22.70 -5.97 -10.93
N VAL A 466 -22.62 -7.09 -11.67
CA VAL A 466 -22.38 -8.41 -11.08
C VAL A 466 -21.06 -8.43 -10.28
N LEU A 467 -20.00 -7.82 -10.80
CA LEU A 467 -18.71 -7.74 -10.10
C LEU A 467 -18.73 -6.74 -8.95
N LYS A 468 -19.38 -5.59 -9.13
CA LYS A 468 -19.39 -4.50 -8.14
C LYS A 468 -20.31 -4.76 -6.96
N ASN A 469 -21.52 -5.26 -7.21
CA ASN A 469 -22.62 -5.20 -6.23
C ASN A 469 -23.49 -6.45 -6.13
N ASN A 470 -23.64 -7.22 -7.21
CA ASN A 470 -24.66 -8.27 -7.30
C ASN A 470 -24.08 -9.59 -7.82
N TRP A 471 -23.11 -10.12 -7.09
CA TRP A 471 -22.43 -11.37 -7.42
C TRP A 471 -23.41 -12.54 -7.40
N SER A 472 -23.76 -13.04 -8.58
CA SER A 472 -24.85 -14.00 -8.79
C SER A 472 -24.45 -15.08 -9.78
N ASP A 473 -25.02 -16.28 -9.65
CA ASP A 473 -24.77 -17.41 -10.54
C ASP A 473 -25.80 -17.55 -11.67
N VAL A 474 -26.73 -16.59 -11.76
CA VAL A 474 -27.78 -16.52 -12.77
C VAL A 474 -27.27 -15.90 -14.08
N ASN A 475 -28.06 -16.03 -15.15
CA ASN A 475 -27.76 -15.49 -16.48
C ASN A 475 -26.34 -15.83 -16.98
N LYS A 476 -26.03 -17.13 -17.03
CA LYS A 476 -24.73 -17.65 -17.52
C LYS A 476 -23.52 -17.07 -16.77
N ASN A 477 -23.59 -17.05 -15.45
CA ASN A 477 -22.47 -16.74 -14.57
C ASN A 477 -22.20 -17.89 -13.58
N THR A 478 -22.24 -19.14 -14.03
CA THR A 478 -21.99 -20.29 -13.16
C THR A 478 -20.49 -20.57 -13.00
N PHE A 479 -20.02 -20.74 -11.76
CA PHE A 479 -18.62 -21.01 -11.43
C PHE A 479 -18.07 -22.27 -12.11
N ASN A 480 -16.86 -22.18 -12.65
CA ASN A 480 -16.15 -23.22 -13.41
C ASN A 480 -16.92 -23.78 -14.63
N ILE A 481 -18.00 -23.10 -15.05
CA ILE A 481 -18.77 -23.39 -16.26
C ILE A 481 -18.72 -22.20 -17.20
N ASP A 482 -19.15 -21.03 -16.72
CA ASP A 482 -19.18 -19.78 -17.49
C ASP A 482 -17.98 -18.88 -17.20
N PHE A 483 -17.38 -19.01 -16.03
CA PHE A 483 -16.16 -18.31 -15.65
C PHE A 483 -15.31 -19.17 -14.69
N ALA A 484 -14.03 -18.85 -14.57
CA ALA A 484 -13.12 -19.44 -13.59
C ALA A 484 -12.25 -18.35 -12.92
N LEU A 485 -11.76 -18.64 -11.71
CA LEU A 485 -10.87 -17.75 -10.96
C LEU A 485 -9.48 -18.35 -10.79
N TYR A 486 -8.47 -17.50 -10.84
CA TYR A 486 -7.05 -17.87 -10.78
C TYR A 486 -6.29 -16.91 -9.86
N SER A 487 -5.17 -17.41 -9.34
CA SER A 487 -4.29 -16.65 -8.44
C SER A 487 -3.19 -15.90 -9.19
N SER A 488 -2.96 -16.20 -10.48
CA SER A 488 -2.03 -15.50 -11.35
C SER A 488 -2.58 -15.29 -12.76
N TYR A 489 -2.02 -14.30 -13.47
CA TYR A 489 -2.38 -14.02 -14.85
C TYR A 489 -1.99 -15.18 -15.79
N GLU A 490 -0.83 -15.79 -15.57
CA GLU A 490 -0.33 -16.91 -16.38
C GLU A 490 -1.24 -18.13 -16.29
N GLU A 491 -1.75 -18.45 -15.09
CA GLU A 491 -2.74 -19.51 -14.88
C GLU A 491 -4.05 -19.19 -15.61
N ALA A 492 -4.52 -17.94 -15.50
CA ALA A 492 -5.71 -17.49 -16.22
C ALA A 492 -5.54 -17.59 -17.74
N LEU A 493 -4.35 -17.29 -18.28
CA LEU A 493 -4.05 -17.44 -19.71
C LEU A 493 -4.10 -18.90 -20.17
N LYS A 494 -3.51 -19.82 -19.39
CA LYS A 494 -3.51 -21.28 -19.70
C LYS A 494 -4.88 -21.92 -19.56
N ASN A 495 -5.65 -21.46 -18.56
CA ASN A 495 -7.01 -21.91 -18.29
C ASN A 495 -7.14 -23.41 -17.95
N GLU A 496 -6.21 -23.97 -17.18
CA GLU A 496 -6.24 -25.38 -16.78
C GLU A 496 -7.10 -25.62 -15.52
N ASP A 497 -7.88 -26.70 -15.50
CA ASP A 497 -8.78 -27.04 -14.38
C ASP A 497 -8.04 -27.21 -13.03
N ILE A 498 -6.77 -27.62 -13.08
CA ILE A 498 -5.93 -27.83 -11.89
C ILE A 498 -5.65 -26.50 -11.17
N ASP A 499 -5.49 -25.41 -11.92
CA ASP A 499 -5.12 -24.09 -11.41
C ASP A 499 -6.33 -23.24 -10.97
N ARG A 500 -7.56 -23.67 -11.32
CA ARG A 500 -8.79 -22.96 -10.92
C ARG A 500 -8.98 -22.98 -9.41
N TRP A 501 -9.49 -21.89 -8.86
CA TRP A 501 -10.01 -21.86 -7.50
C TRP A 501 -11.10 -22.93 -7.31
N LYS A 502 -11.17 -23.51 -6.10
CA LYS A 502 -12.03 -24.66 -5.83
C LYS A 502 -13.39 -24.31 -5.23
N PHE A 503 -13.59 -23.09 -4.73
CA PHE A 503 -14.84 -22.70 -4.09
C PHE A 503 -15.30 -21.30 -4.48
N CYS A 504 -16.61 -21.15 -4.70
CA CYS A 504 -17.34 -19.88 -4.81
C CYS A 504 -18.79 -20.05 -4.37
N ASP A 505 -19.35 -18.98 -3.81
CA ASP A 505 -20.78 -18.82 -3.53
C ASP A 505 -21.31 -17.48 -4.04
N PHE A 506 -22.64 -17.33 -4.01
CA PHE A 506 -23.37 -16.34 -4.81
C PHE A 506 -24.67 -15.87 -4.13
N ASN A 507 -25.29 -14.84 -4.73
CA ASN A 507 -26.67 -14.40 -4.48
C ASN A 507 -26.90 -13.76 -3.10
N TYR A 508 -25.87 -13.12 -2.56
CA TYR A 508 -26.00 -12.26 -1.38
C TYR A 508 -26.44 -10.86 -1.82
N LYS A 509 -27.44 -10.31 -1.12
CA LYS A 509 -27.99 -9.00 -1.45
C LYS A 509 -26.91 -7.91 -1.30
N ASN A 510 -26.69 -7.13 -2.37
CA ASN A 510 -25.75 -6.00 -2.41
C ASN A 510 -24.28 -6.38 -2.13
N VAL A 511 -23.92 -7.65 -2.34
CA VAL A 511 -22.56 -8.16 -2.22
C VAL A 511 -22.02 -8.46 -3.60
N GLY A 512 -20.93 -7.78 -3.96
CA GLY A 512 -20.18 -8.00 -5.18
C GLY A 512 -19.15 -9.12 -5.05
N PHE A 513 -18.31 -9.22 -6.07
CA PHE A 513 -17.25 -10.19 -6.16
C PHE A 513 -16.24 -10.06 -4.99
N PRO A 514 -15.63 -11.15 -4.51
CA PRO A 514 -15.88 -12.55 -4.83
C PRO A 514 -16.76 -13.27 -3.78
N ALA A 515 -17.62 -12.56 -3.04
CA ALA A 515 -18.38 -13.13 -1.92
C ALA A 515 -17.48 -13.94 -0.95
N ASN A 516 -17.66 -15.26 -0.83
CA ASN A 516 -16.79 -16.15 -0.04
C ASN A 516 -15.96 -17.11 -0.90
N CYS A 517 -15.67 -16.80 -2.17
CA CYS A 517 -14.80 -17.62 -3.00
C CYS A 517 -13.41 -17.81 -2.36
N GLY A 518 -12.71 -18.88 -2.72
CA GLY A 518 -11.32 -19.06 -2.33
C GLY A 518 -10.61 -20.18 -3.08
N PRO A 519 -9.26 -20.14 -3.11
CA PRO A 519 -8.45 -21.06 -3.91
C PRO A 519 -8.63 -22.53 -3.50
N SER A 520 -8.73 -22.82 -2.20
CA SER A 520 -8.88 -24.19 -1.67
C SER A 520 -10.17 -24.44 -0.88
N GLY A 521 -10.96 -23.40 -0.61
CA GLY A 521 -12.15 -23.45 0.25
C GLY A 521 -12.73 -22.04 0.49
N PRO A 522 -13.80 -21.90 1.28
CA PRO A 522 -14.45 -20.61 1.51
C PRO A 522 -13.56 -19.64 2.29
N VAL A 523 -13.46 -18.39 1.82
CA VAL A 523 -12.77 -17.30 2.52
C VAL A 523 -13.72 -16.10 2.59
N GLY A 524 -14.28 -15.85 3.77
CA GLY A 524 -15.25 -14.77 3.97
C GLY A 524 -14.62 -13.39 4.12
N GLY A 525 -15.47 -12.36 4.03
CA GLY A 525 -15.09 -10.96 4.26
C GLY A 525 -14.37 -10.28 3.09
N GLN A 526 -13.99 -11.00 2.05
CA GLN A 526 -13.15 -10.45 0.96
C GLN A 526 -13.94 -9.75 -0.17
N TRP A 527 -15.26 -9.62 -0.02
CA TRP A 527 -16.17 -9.06 -1.02
C TRP A 527 -16.19 -7.53 -1.02
N ASN A 528 -16.52 -6.95 -2.19
CA ASN A 528 -16.76 -5.51 -2.34
C ASN A 528 -18.24 -5.15 -2.54
N SER A 529 -18.59 -3.88 -2.28
CA SER A 529 -19.88 -3.31 -2.66
C SER A 529 -19.81 -1.80 -2.76
N TYR A 530 -20.31 -1.26 -3.88
CA TYR A 530 -20.35 0.18 -4.17
C TYR A 530 -21.67 0.82 -3.72
N VAL A 531 -22.54 0.05 -3.06
CA VAL A 531 -23.86 0.52 -2.59
C VAL A 531 -24.05 0.34 -1.08
N VAL A 532 -23.30 -0.55 -0.44
CA VAL A 532 -23.34 -0.75 1.02
C VAL A 532 -21.93 -1.02 1.56
N PRO A 533 -21.57 -0.46 2.72
CA PRO A 533 -20.34 -0.85 3.40
C PRO A 533 -20.50 -2.22 4.07
N GLY A 534 -19.40 -2.92 4.37
CA GLY A 534 -19.42 -4.10 5.24
C GLY A 534 -18.38 -5.20 4.95
N GLY A 535 -17.71 -5.17 3.80
CA GLY A 535 -16.61 -6.07 3.47
C GLY A 535 -15.24 -5.54 3.92
N GLU A 536 -14.23 -6.39 3.94
CA GLU A 536 -12.82 -6.03 4.16
C GLU A 536 -12.17 -5.45 2.89
N ALA A 537 -12.85 -5.51 1.74
CA ALA A 537 -12.37 -4.96 0.48
C ALA A 537 -12.69 -3.48 0.30
N TYR A 538 -12.29 -2.62 1.24
CA TYR A 538 -12.51 -1.18 1.14
C TYR A 538 -11.48 -0.44 0.25
N ASP A 539 -10.36 -1.08 -0.10
CA ASP A 539 -9.35 -0.55 -1.04
C ASP A 539 -9.16 -1.51 -2.22
N HIS A 540 -10.04 -1.46 -3.21
CA HIS A 540 -10.02 -2.39 -4.33
C HIS A 540 -10.30 -1.72 -5.67
N ALA A 541 -9.85 -2.35 -6.76
CA ALA A 541 -10.19 -1.95 -8.11
C ALA A 541 -10.25 -3.14 -9.07
N PHE A 542 -11.01 -2.96 -10.15
CA PHE A 542 -11.08 -3.88 -11.27
C PHE A 542 -10.37 -3.30 -12.49
N TYR A 543 -9.72 -4.19 -13.22
CA TYR A 543 -8.95 -3.88 -14.41
C TYR A 543 -9.25 -4.91 -15.50
N ILE A 544 -9.15 -4.51 -16.77
CA ILE A 544 -9.17 -5.42 -17.92
C ILE A 544 -7.81 -5.41 -18.61
N GLU A 545 -7.50 -6.49 -19.33
CA GLU A 545 -6.20 -6.64 -19.99
C GLU A 545 -5.81 -5.37 -20.76
N ALA A 546 -4.55 -4.97 -20.55
CA ALA A 546 -3.88 -3.92 -21.29
C ALA A 546 -4.00 -4.16 -22.79
N ARG A 547 -3.76 -3.11 -23.59
CA ARG A 547 -3.72 -3.19 -25.06
C ARG A 547 -2.53 -4.02 -25.55
N ILE A 548 -2.53 -5.32 -25.27
CA ILE A 548 -1.53 -6.26 -25.73
C ILE A 548 -2.04 -6.83 -27.06
N VAL A 549 -1.57 -6.20 -28.15
CA VAL A 549 -1.49 -6.76 -29.51
C VAL A 549 -2.79 -6.91 -30.33
N ASP A 550 -3.67 -5.91 -30.35
CA ASP A 550 -4.51 -5.70 -31.54
C ASP A 550 -4.67 -4.21 -31.88
N SER A 551 -4.27 -3.82 -33.09
CA SER A 551 -4.33 -2.45 -33.57
C SER A 551 -5.76 -1.96 -33.80
N ASN A 552 -6.75 -2.86 -33.72
CA ASN A 552 -8.11 -2.64 -34.19
C ASN A 552 -9.08 -2.09 -33.14
N PHE A 553 -8.81 -2.26 -31.84
CA PHE A 553 -9.58 -1.61 -30.76
C PHE A 553 -8.77 -0.46 -30.18
N ALA A 554 -8.95 0.72 -30.75
CA ALA A 554 -8.27 1.96 -30.39
C ALA A 554 -9.31 3.06 -30.17
N PRO A 555 -10.04 3.04 -29.05
CA PRO A 555 -11.02 4.08 -28.76
C PRO A 555 -10.30 5.43 -28.76
N LYS A 556 -10.87 6.40 -29.47
CA LYS A 556 -10.34 7.75 -29.60
C LYS A 556 -10.84 8.60 -28.43
N THR A 557 -9.94 9.13 -27.61
CA THR A 557 -10.29 10.10 -26.58
C THR A 557 -10.89 11.36 -27.21
N ILE A 558 -11.93 11.91 -26.57
CA ILE A 558 -12.55 13.17 -26.98
C ILE A 558 -11.93 14.29 -26.14
N ASP A 559 -10.90 14.95 -26.65
CA ASP A 559 -10.09 15.89 -25.86
C ASP A 559 -10.83 17.19 -25.48
N ASN A 560 -11.77 17.65 -26.31
CA ASN A 560 -12.52 18.88 -26.06
C ASN A 560 -13.77 18.60 -25.23
N ILE A 561 -13.59 18.39 -23.93
CA ILE A 561 -14.69 18.21 -22.98
C ILE A 561 -14.67 19.33 -21.93
N ALA A 562 -15.82 19.95 -21.72
CA ALA A 562 -16.01 21.01 -20.73
C ALA A 562 -17.04 20.59 -19.69
N ALA A 563 -16.65 20.64 -18.42
CA ALA A 563 -17.56 20.54 -17.30
C ALA A 563 -18.09 21.95 -16.98
N LEU A 564 -19.35 22.21 -17.31
CA LEU A 564 -19.96 23.52 -17.13
C LEU A 564 -20.63 23.61 -15.76
N GLY A 565 -20.45 24.73 -15.07
CA GLY A 565 -21.10 24.99 -13.79
C GLY A 565 -20.63 24.02 -12.70
N SER A 566 -21.57 23.37 -12.02
CA SER A 566 -21.29 22.35 -11.01
C SER A 566 -21.17 20.92 -11.57
N ALA A 567 -21.14 20.75 -12.89
CA ALA A 567 -20.91 19.45 -13.48
C ALA A 567 -19.46 18.99 -13.29
N GLU A 568 -19.27 17.68 -13.43
CA GLU A 568 -17.96 17.05 -13.52
C GLU A 568 -18.02 16.02 -14.66
N ALA A 569 -17.02 16.08 -15.54
CA ALA A 569 -16.85 15.09 -16.60
C ALA A 569 -16.27 13.79 -16.01
N GLY A 570 -16.75 12.66 -16.49
CA GLY A 570 -16.01 11.41 -16.42
C GLY A 570 -15.27 11.18 -17.74
N TYR A 571 -15.11 9.92 -18.13
CA TYR A 571 -14.46 9.58 -19.39
C TYR A 571 -15.29 9.98 -20.62
N SER A 572 -14.57 10.18 -21.73
CA SER A 572 -15.16 10.44 -23.04
C SER A 572 -14.34 9.82 -24.17
N VAL A 573 -14.96 8.89 -24.89
CA VAL A 573 -14.29 8.09 -25.91
C VAL A 573 -15.20 7.82 -27.09
N GLU A 574 -14.63 7.72 -28.29
CA GLU A 574 -15.30 7.26 -29.50
C GLU A 574 -14.73 5.91 -29.91
N SER A 575 -15.61 4.96 -30.22
CA SER A 575 -15.24 3.64 -30.73
C SER A 575 -16.24 3.22 -31.81
N ASN A 576 -15.74 2.86 -32.99
CA ASN A 576 -16.55 2.35 -34.11
C ASN A 576 -17.73 3.27 -34.52
N GLY A 577 -17.59 4.59 -34.40
CA GLY A 577 -18.63 5.57 -34.72
C GLY A 577 -19.62 5.86 -33.59
N THR A 578 -19.43 5.24 -32.42
CA THR A 578 -20.24 5.46 -31.21
C THR A 578 -19.42 6.23 -30.18
N TYR A 579 -19.99 7.31 -29.67
CA TYR A 579 -19.41 8.15 -28.64
C TYR A 579 -19.99 7.77 -27.28
N TYR A 580 -19.12 7.45 -26.32
CA TYR A 580 -19.44 7.14 -24.94
C TYR A 580 -19.00 8.32 -24.09
N ILE A 581 -19.96 9.02 -23.48
CA ILE A 581 -19.68 10.22 -22.70
C ILE A 581 -20.32 10.05 -21.33
N GLN A 582 -19.52 10.26 -20.29
CA GLN A 582 -19.96 10.20 -18.91
C GLN A 582 -19.93 11.59 -18.26
N GLY A 583 -20.96 11.89 -17.48
CA GLY A 583 -21.03 13.14 -16.73
C GLY A 583 -21.94 13.07 -15.52
N LYS A 584 -21.58 13.82 -14.47
CA LYS A 584 -22.43 14.10 -13.31
C LYS A 584 -22.68 15.61 -13.16
N GLY A 585 -23.73 15.96 -12.42
CA GLY A 585 -24.11 17.35 -12.21
C GLY A 585 -25.60 17.47 -11.91
N LYS A 586 -25.96 18.48 -11.11
CA LYS A 586 -27.37 18.71 -10.75
C LYS A 586 -28.05 19.64 -11.76
N MET A 587 -29.08 19.14 -12.43
CA MET A 587 -29.89 19.97 -13.32
C MET A 587 -30.78 20.90 -12.46
N HIS A 588 -30.57 22.21 -12.60
CA HIS A 588 -31.38 23.23 -11.95
C HIS A 588 -32.27 23.94 -12.98
N TRP A 589 -33.58 23.96 -12.73
CA TRP A 589 -34.55 24.62 -13.59
C TRP A 589 -34.60 26.11 -13.29
N LYS A 590 -34.59 26.96 -14.33
CA LYS A 590 -34.46 28.43 -14.21
C LYS A 590 -33.19 28.83 -13.46
N ASP A 591 -32.08 28.25 -13.91
CA ASP A 591 -30.75 28.60 -13.43
C ASP A 591 -30.03 29.45 -14.48
N SER A 592 -29.23 30.37 -13.98
CA SER A 592 -28.26 31.14 -14.75
C SER A 592 -27.02 30.34 -15.09
N SER A 593 -26.81 29.14 -14.50
CA SER A 593 -25.68 28.25 -14.76
C SER A 593 -26.09 26.93 -15.44
N ASP A 594 -25.37 26.56 -16.50
CA ASP A 594 -25.47 25.27 -17.18
C ASP A 594 -24.63 24.26 -16.40
N ASN A 595 -25.27 23.37 -15.64
CA ASN A 595 -24.58 22.32 -14.86
C ASN A 595 -24.53 21.01 -15.66
N ILE A 596 -23.80 21.04 -16.78
CA ILE A 596 -23.78 19.97 -17.79
C ILE A 596 -22.37 19.72 -18.34
N VAL A 597 -22.08 18.48 -18.71
CA VAL A 597 -20.86 18.12 -19.43
C VAL A 597 -21.09 18.35 -20.93
N PHE A 598 -20.13 19.00 -21.59
CA PHE A 598 -20.22 19.41 -22.98
C PHE A 598 -18.98 18.98 -23.76
N ALA A 599 -19.12 17.96 -24.61
CA ALA A 599 -18.08 17.54 -25.55
C ALA A 599 -18.25 18.33 -26.85
N TYR A 600 -17.29 19.19 -27.17
CA TYR A 600 -17.50 20.31 -28.10
C TYR A 600 -16.43 20.44 -29.18
N GLN A 601 -16.82 21.13 -30.25
CA GLN A 601 -15.91 21.63 -31.27
C GLN A 601 -16.40 23.00 -31.76
N ASP A 602 -15.54 23.70 -32.48
CA ASP A 602 -15.92 24.96 -33.13
C ASP A 602 -16.84 24.69 -34.32
N SER A 603 -17.84 25.54 -34.50
CA SER A 603 -18.73 25.52 -35.65
C SER A 603 -18.02 26.04 -36.90
N PRO A 604 -18.49 25.66 -38.11
CA PRO A 604 -18.23 26.42 -39.31
C PRO A 604 -18.67 27.88 -39.16
N THR A 605 -18.07 28.77 -39.95
CA THR A 605 -18.57 30.15 -40.10
C THR A 605 -19.84 30.15 -40.95
N GLY A 606 -20.76 31.08 -40.66
CA GLY A 606 -22.02 31.20 -41.40
C GLY A 606 -23.07 30.14 -41.02
N ASP A 607 -23.79 29.65 -42.03
CA ASP A 607 -24.89 28.69 -41.87
C ASP A 607 -24.33 27.28 -41.66
N PHE A 608 -24.89 26.55 -40.70
CA PHE A 608 -24.48 25.18 -40.42
C PHE A 608 -25.64 24.37 -39.86
N THR A 609 -25.48 23.06 -39.93
CA THR A 609 -26.36 22.08 -39.32
C THR A 609 -25.55 21.11 -38.46
N ILE A 610 -26.04 20.84 -37.26
CA ILE A 610 -25.53 19.79 -36.37
C ILE A 610 -26.54 18.66 -36.39
N VAL A 611 -26.10 17.42 -36.49
CA VAL A 611 -26.94 16.21 -36.37
C VAL A 611 -26.30 15.27 -35.36
N ALA A 612 -27.12 14.62 -34.53
CA ALA A 612 -26.70 13.53 -33.68
C ALA A 612 -27.86 12.60 -33.36
N LYS A 613 -27.59 11.31 -33.21
CA LYS A 613 -28.51 10.35 -32.62
C LYS A 613 -28.12 10.10 -31.17
N VAL A 614 -29.07 10.23 -30.25
CA VAL A 614 -28.91 9.77 -28.86
C VAL A 614 -29.39 8.33 -28.81
N SER A 615 -28.46 7.37 -28.81
CA SER A 615 -28.81 5.95 -28.89
C SER A 615 -29.31 5.41 -27.55
N ASP A 616 -28.62 5.73 -26.44
CA ASP A 616 -29.04 5.34 -25.10
C ASP A 616 -28.58 6.34 -24.02
N ILE A 617 -29.29 6.36 -22.90
CA ILE A 617 -29.00 7.14 -21.68
C ILE A 617 -29.10 6.19 -20.48
N TYR A 618 -27.96 5.79 -19.93
CA TYR A 618 -27.86 5.04 -18.68
C TYR A 618 -27.97 6.00 -17.50
N ARG A 619 -29.21 6.32 -17.13
CA ARG A 619 -29.53 7.34 -16.12
C ARG A 619 -29.18 6.93 -14.68
N LYS A 620 -28.76 7.90 -13.88
CA LYS A 620 -28.65 7.80 -12.42
C LYS A 620 -29.71 8.65 -11.71
N GLY A 621 -29.80 9.93 -12.04
CA GLY A 621 -30.84 10.82 -11.53
C GLY A 621 -32.14 10.71 -12.32
N LYS A 622 -33.23 11.19 -11.72
CA LYS A 622 -34.56 11.18 -12.35
C LYS A 622 -34.62 12.04 -13.60
N TRP A 623 -33.85 13.13 -13.63
CA TRP A 623 -33.83 14.08 -14.73
C TRP A 623 -32.52 14.04 -15.54
N SER A 624 -31.81 12.90 -15.54
CA SER A 624 -30.67 12.71 -16.44
C SER A 624 -31.09 12.99 -17.87
N ASN A 625 -30.32 13.80 -18.57
CA ASN A 625 -30.65 14.19 -19.93
C ASN A 625 -29.40 14.33 -20.79
N ALA A 626 -29.61 14.22 -22.10
CA ALA A 626 -28.55 14.26 -23.08
C ALA A 626 -29.04 14.76 -24.44
N GLY A 627 -28.16 15.45 -25.17
CA GLY A 627 -28.50 15.94 -26.49
C GLY A 627 -27.38 16.72 -27.15
N ILE A 628 -27.75 17.73 -27.93
CA ILE A 628 -26.80 18.60 -28.64
C ILE A 628 -27.05 20.07 -28.33
N MET A 629 -25.97 20.82 -28.18
CA MET A 629 -25.99 22.22 -27.77
C MET A 629 -25.14 23.08 -28.70
N VAL A 630 -25.61 24.32 -28.88
CA VAL A 630 -24.85 25.44 -29.45
C VAL A 630 -24.69 26.50 -28.37
N ARG A 631 -23.48 27.04 -28.19
CA ARG A 631 -23.20 28.08 -27.19
C ARG A 631 -22.11 29.04 -27.65
N THR A 632 -22.06 30.24 -27.08
CA THR A 632 -21.12 31.29 -27.50
C THR A 632 -19.78 31.26 -26.77
N SER A 633 -19.70 30.63 -25.59
CA SER A 633 -18.46 30.48 -24.80
C SER A 633 -18.57 29.32 -23.80
N LEU A 634 -17.47 28.90 -23.17
CA LEU A 634 -17.49 27.86 -22.12
C LEU A 634 -17.94 28.36 -20.74
N SER A 635 -18.22 29.66 -20.56
CA SER A 635 -18.75 30.17 -19.30
C SER A 635 -20.09 29.52 -19.00
N SER A 636 -20.31 28.99 -17.79
CA SER A 636 -21.54 28.23 -17.47
C SER A 636 -22.84 29.00 -17.69
N ASN A 637 -22.78 30.33 -17.70
CA ASN A 637 -23.92 31.23 -17.90
C ASN A 637 -24.03 31.81 -19.32
N SER A 638 -23.30 31.26 -20.30
CA SER A 638 -23.26 31.79 -21.67
C SER A 638 -24.60 31.66 -22.40
N PRO A 639 -24.87 32.50 -23.41
CA PRO A 639 -25.93 32.24 -24.38
C PRO A 639 -25.81 30.84 -24.99
N MET A 640 -26.91 30.09 -24.96
CA MET A 640 -26.96 28.69 -25.40
C MET A 640 -28.31 28.36 -26.06
N PHE A 641 -28.30 27.37 -26.94
CA PHE A 641 -29.48 26.72 -27.49
C PHE A 641 -29.25 25.21 -27.50
N HIS A 642 -30.09 24.48 -26.79
CA HIS A 642 -29.90 23.07 -26.45
C HIS A 642 -31.18 22.30 -26.75
N ILE A 643 -31.07 21.20 -27.46
CA ILE A 643 -32.13 20.19 -27.58
C ILE A 643 -31.65 18.94 -26.87
N THR A 644 -32.51 18.36 -26.04
CA THR A 644 -32.13 17.26 -25.14
C THR A 644 -33.30 16.31 -24.90
N ASN A 645 -32.96 15.04 -24.62
CA ASN A 645 -33.88 13.98 -24.26
C ASN A 645 -33.65 13.54 -22.82
N SER A 646 -34.73 13.20 -22.12
CA SER A 646 -34.69 12.46 -20.87
C SER A 646 -35.52 11.19 -21.01
N LYS A 647 -34.94 10.04 -20.64
CA LYS A 647 -35.67 8.74 -20.60
C LYS A 647 -36.71 8.67 -19.46
N TYR A 648 -36.91 9.75 -18.71
CA TYR A 648 -37.98 9.80 -17.72
C TYR A 648 -39.33 10.06 -18.39
N GLN A 649 -40.27 9.16 -18.15
CA GLN A 649 -41.59 9.06 -18.80
C GLN A 649 -42.47 10.34 -18.83
N PHE A 650 -42.11 11.39 -18.10
CA PHE A 650 -42.85 12.66 -18.03
C PHE A 650 -42.08 13.87 -18.58
N GLN A 651 -40.96 13.68 -19.29
CA GLN A 651 -40.20 14.79 -19.89
C GLN A 651 -40.03 14.66 -21.39
N GLY A 652 -39.55 13.50 -21.84
CA GLY A 652 -39.20 13.29 -23.24
C GLY A 652 -38.25 14.37 -23.78
N VAL A 653 -38.49 14.80 -25.01
CA VAL A 653 -37.67 15.80 -25.70
C VAL A 653 -38.04 17.23 -25.29
N MET A 654 -37.02 18.05 -24.99
CA MET A 654 -37.16 19.46 -24.66
C MET A 654 -36.07 20.31 -25.31
N THR A 655 -36.36 21.61 -25.44
CA THR A 655 -35.38 22.62 -25.85
C THR A 655 -35.17 23.64 -24.74
N GLN A 656 -33.92 24.05 -24.53
CA GLN A 656 -33.55 25.11 -23.61
C GLN A 656 -32.79 26.21 -24.35
N SER A 657 -33.03 27.46 -23.95
CA SER A 657 -32.35 28.60 -24.56
C SER A 657 -32.02 29.69 -23.56
N ARG A 658 -30.81 30.23 -23.65
CA ARG A 658 -30.38 31.47 -22.99
C ARG A 658 -29.89 32.43 -24.07
N LEU A 659 -30.48 33.62 -24.16
CA LEU A 659 -30.13 34.60 -25.22
C LEU A 659 -29.11 35.65 -24.78
N LYS A 660 -28.93 35.81 -23.47
CA LYS A 660 -28.01 36.78 -22.86
C LYS A 660 -27.26 36.12 -21.71
N GLU A 661 -25.99 36.43 -21.60
CA GLU A 661 -25.14 35.93 -20.53
C GLU A 661 -25.71 36.29 -19.15
N GLY A 662 -25.69 35.34 -18.21
CA GLY A 662 -26.13 35.54 -16.83
C GLY A 662 -27.65 35.54 -16.60
N HIS A 663 -28.47 35.40 -17.64
CA HIS A 663 -29.92 35.24 -17.50
C HIS A 663 -30.33 33.77 -17.27
N ASP A 664 -31.51 33.54 -16.72
CA ASP A 664 -32.07 32.19 -16.62
C ASP A 664 -32.34 31.61 -18.02
N ALA A 665 -32.16 30.28 -18.16
CA ALA A 665 -32.55 29.59 -19.39
C ALA A 665 -34.07 29.39 -19.46
N ASP A 666 -34.65 29.74 -20.61
CA ASP A 666 -36.02 29.38 -20.97
C ASP A 666 -36.08 27.90 -21.38
N THR A 667 -37.16 27.21 -21.02
CA THR A 667 -37.37 25.79 -21.37
C THR A 667 -38.71 25.60 -22.07
N TYR A 668 -38.70 24.86 -23.17
CA TYR A 668 -39.88 24.42 -23.90
C TYR A 668 -39.87 22.88 -24.00
N SER A 669 -40.90 22.23 -23.47
CA SER A 669 -41.01 20.76 -23.44
C SER A 669 -42.05 20.28 -24.44
N THR A 670 -41.69 19.33 -25.30
CA THR A 670 -42.63 18.68 -26.23
C THR A 670 -43.38 17.52 -25.57
N TYR A 671 -42.82 16.95 -24.49
CA TYR A 671 -43.29 15.74 -23.82
C TYR A 671 -43.34 14.49 -24.72
N GLN A 672 -42.71 14.53 -25.90
CA GLN A 672 -42.58 13.36 -26.78
C GLN A 672 -41.51 12.41 -26.21
N ASN A 673 -41.91 11.19 -25.84
CA ASN A 673 -40.99 10.14 -25.41
C ASN A 673 -40.53 9.33 -26.62
N ILE A 674 -39.27 9.52 -26.99
CA ILE A 674 -38.59 8.75 -28.03
C ILE A 674 -37.37 8.09 -27.39
N ASP A 675 -37.26 6.78 -27.52
CA ASP A 675 -36.21 6.00 -26.84
C ASP A 675 -34.80 6.30 -27.38
N SER A 676 -34.69 6.49 -28.70
CA SER A 676 -33.42 6.80 -29.39
C SER A 676 -33.61 7.94 -30.42
N PRO A 677 -33.79 9.20 -29.97
CA PRO A 677 -34.12 10.30 -30.87
C PRO A 677 -32.91 10.77 -31.68
N TRP A 678 -33.22 11.27 -32.88
CA TRP A 678 -32.32 12.06 -33.70
C TRP A 678 -32.58 13.54 -33.47
N PHE A 679 -31.52 14.29 -33.22
CA PHE A 679 -31.55 15.73 -33.03
C PHE A 679 -30.82 16.45 -34.14
N LYS A 680 -31.38 17.60 -34.52
CA LYS A 680 -30.75 18.50 -35.49
C LYS A 680 -30.90 19.95 -35.07
N ILE A 681 -29.81 20.69 -35.06
CA ILE A 681 -29.83 22.15 -34.90
C ILE A 681 -29.37 22.80 -36.20
N ARG A 682 -30.18 23.70 -36.75
CA ARG A 682 -29.88 24.46 -37.96
C ARG A 682 -29.74 25.94 -37.64
N ARG A 683 -28.66 26.55 -38.16
CA ARG A 683 -28.40 27.98 -38.03
C ARG A 683 -28.49 28.68 -39.39
N ASN A 684 -29.23 29.79 -39.43
CA ASN A 684 -29.21 30.77 -40.50
C ASN A 684 -28.58 32.08 -39.99
N PHE A 685 -27.36 32.33 -40.41
CA PHE A 685 -26.54 33.46 -39.99
C PHE A 685 -27.08 34.80 -40.49
N SER A 686 -27.67 34.81 -41.70
CA SER A 686 -28.12 36.04 -42.37
C SER A 686 -29.21 36.76 -41.56
N ASN A 687 -30.20 36.01 -41.06
CA ASN A 687 -31.29 36.54 -40.23
C ASN A 687 -31.06 36.31 -38.72
N GLY A 688 -30.04 35.55 -38.33
CA GLY A 688 -29.74 35.22 -36.93
C GLY A 688 -30.70 34.18 -36.33
N GLU A 689 -31.33 33.37 -37.17
CA GLU A 689 -32.25 32.32 -36.75
C GLU A 689 -31.49 31.04 -36.39
N ILE A 690 -31.93 30.38 -35.32
CA ILE A 690 -31.52 29.02 -34.97
C ILE A 690 -32.77 28.20 -34.69
N SER A 691 -32.78 26.94 -35.13
CA SER A 691 -33.93 26.05 -35.02
C SER A 691 -33.51 24.64 -34.65
N ALA A 692 -34.34 23.97 -33.84
CA ALA A 692 -34.15 22.61 -33.38
C ALA A 692 -35.20 21.70 -34.03
N HIS A 693 -34.75 20.55 -34.49
CA HIS A 693 -35.57 19.55 -35.16
C HIS A 693 -35.38 18.18 -34.52
N LEU A 694 -36.45 17.40 -34.54
CA LEU A 694 -36.56 16.07 -33.97
C LEU A 694 -36.89 15.06 -35.07
N SER A 695 -36.30 13.87 -34.98
CA SER A 695 -36.64 12.74 -35.84
C SER A 695 -36.57 11.43 -35.07
N SER A 696 -37.42 10.46 -35.41
CA SER A 696 -37.38 9.10 -34.88
C SER A 696 -36.55 8.15 -35.73
N ASP A 697 -36.27 8.50 -37.00
CA ASP A 697 -35.63 7.62 -37.98
C ASP A 697 -34.40 8.25 -38.69
N GLY A 698 -34.11 9.53 -38.43
CA GLY A 698 -33.03 10.30 -39.05
C GLY A 698 -33.37 10.81 -40.45
N GLN A 699 -34.55 10.49 -41.00
CA GLN A 699 -34.97 10.84 -42.35
C GLN A 699 -36.05 11.92 -42.34
N GLU A 700 -37.12 11.73 -41.58
CA GLU A 700 -38.23 12.68 -41.46
C GLU A 700 -38.02 13.59 -40.24
N TRP A 701 -38.04 14.91 -40.46
CA TRP A 701 -37.67 15.90 -39.44
C TRP A 701 -38.82 16.85 -39.11
N GLU A 702 -39.19 16.92 -37.83
CA GLU A 702 -40.15 17.87 -37.27
C GLU A 702 -39.40 19.06 -36.65
N GLU A 703 -39.72 20.30 -37.05
CA GLU A 703 -39.23 21.51 -36.39
C GLU A 703 -40.00 21.72 -35.07
N ILE A 704 -39.30 21.66 -33.93
CA ILE A 704 -39.94 21.76 -32.61
C ILE A 704 -39.70 23.11 -31.92
N SER A 705 -38.68 23.86 -32.35
CA SER A 705 -38.35 25.15 -31.76
C SER A 705 -37.54 26.02 -32.72
N LYS A 706 -37.81 27.33 -32.71
CA LYS A 706 -37.13 28.33 -33.55
C LYS A 706 -37.08 29.67 -32.82
N LEU A 707 -35.91 30.30 -32.82
CA LEU A 707 -35.71 31.62 -32.19
C LEU A 707 -34.58 32.41 -32.86
N SER A 708 -34.44 33.68 -32.48
CA SER A 708 -33.28 34.50 -32.86
C SER A 708 -32.16 34.39 -31.82
N PHE A 709 -30.98 33.99 -32.26
CA PHE A 709 -29.81 33.75 -31.41
C PHE A 709 -28.69 34.76 -31.68
N PRO A 710 -27.83 35.11 -30.70
CA PRO A 710 -26.73 36.04 -30.90
C PRO A 710 -25.85 35.70 -32.12
N LYS A 711 -25.55 36.72 -32.93
CA LYS A 711 -24.74 36.60 -34.15
C LYS A 711 -23.25 36.60 -33.80
N HIS A 712 -22.69 35.41 -33.61
CA HIS A 712 -21.23 35.18 -33.48
C HIS A 712 -20.67 34.51 -34.73
N GLU A 713 -19.46 34.85 -35.15
CA GLU A 713 -18.87 34.28 -36.38
C GLU A 713 -18.65 32.76 -36.25
N VAL A 714 -18.16 32.34 -35.08
CA VAL A 714 -17.97 30.93 -34.69
C VAL A 714 -18.70 30.70 -33.36
N LEU A 715 -19.32 29.52 -33.22
CA LEU A 715 -19.99 29.06 -32.02
C LEU A 715 -19.37 27.74 -31.56
N MET A 716 -19.54 27.37 -30.30
CA MET A 716 -19.18 26.05 -29.80
C MET A 716 -20.39 25.13 -29.94
N VAL A 717 -20.17 23.96 -30.52
CA VAL A 717 -21.22 23.00 -30.86
C VAL A 717 -20.83 21.60 -30.42
N GLY A 718 -21.76 20.81 -29.92
CA GLY A 718 -21.36 19.56 -29.29
C GLY A 718 -22.47 18.75 -28.64
N MET A 719 -22.05 17.60 -28.09
CA MET A 719 -22.88 16.65 -27.35
C MET A 719 -22.88 17.00 -25.86
N THR A 720 -24.00 16.72 -25.19
CA THR A 720 -24.20 17.10 -23.79
C THR A 720 -24.64 15.94 -22.92
N VAL A 721 -24.16 15.89 -21.67
CA VAL A 721 -24.53 14.86 -20.69
C VAL A 721 -24.69 15.47 -19.29
N THR A 722 -25.78 15.13 -18.61
CA THR A 722 -25.97 15.42 -17.18
C THR A 722 -26.74 14.29 -16.51
N SER A 723 -26.36 13.97 -15.27
CA SER A 723 -27.00 12.89 -14.51
C SER A 723 -28.16 13.36 -13.66
N ASP A 724 -28.34 14.65 -13.42
CA ASP A 724 -29.24 15.18 -12.37
C ASP A 724 -28.88 14.66 -10.95
N ASP A 725 -27.63 14.26 -10.75
CA ASP A 725 -27.08 13.78 -9.50
C ASP A 725 -25.66 14.33 -9.34
N MET A 726 -25.33 14.83 -8.15
CA MET A 726 -23.99 15.41 -7.90
C MET A 726 -22.94 14.37 -7.50
N TYR A 727 -23.36 13.14 -7.21
CA TYR A 727 -22.52 12.05 -6.73
C TYR A 727 -22.39 10.91 -7.73
N GLN A 728 -23.37 10.74 -8.61
CA GLN A 728 -23.37 9.64 -9.58
C GLN A 728 -23.41 10.15 -11.02
N SER A 729 -22.55 9.57 -11.87
CA SER A 729 -22.47 9.90 -13.29
C SER A 729 -23.40 9.02 -14.13
N SER A 730 -24.06 9.63 -15.09
CA SER A 730 -24.79 8.92 -16.15
C SER A 730 -23.87 8.73 -17.35
N GLU A 731 -24.06 7.63 -18.09
CA GLU A 731 -23.36 7.36 -19.36
C GLU A 731 -24.36 7.52 -20.52
N VAL A 732 -23.90 8.15 -21.60
CA VAL A 732 -24.71 8.38 -22.82
C VAL A 732 -23.96 7.89 -24.04
N LEU A 733 -24.71 7.25 -24.93
CA LEU A 733 -24.23 6.79 -26.23
C LEU A 733 -24.77 7.71 -27.33
N PHE A 734 -23.88 8.33 -28.09
CA PHE A 734 -24.23 9.06 -29.30
C PHE A 734 -23.71 8.35 -30.55
N GLU A 735 -24.45 8.44 -31.63
CA GLU A 735 -24.03 8.00 -32.97
C GLU A 735 -24.29 9.12 -33.97
N HIS A 736 -23.63 9.05 -35.13
CA HIS A 736 -23.89 9.97 -36.24
C HIS A 736 -23.79 11.46 -35.85
N PHE A 737 -22.78 11.81 -35.04
CA PHE A 737 -22.50 13.20 -34.69
C PHE A 737 -21.76 13.89 -35.84
N ASP A 738 -22.44 14.81 -36.51
CA ASP A 738 -21.90 15.56 -37.64
C ASP A 738 -22.18 17.05 -37.49
N VAL A 739 -21.20 17.88 -37.86
CA VAL A 739 -21.34 19.34 -37.96
C VAL A 739 -21.00 19.74 -39.39
N VAL A 740 -22.02 20.11 -40.16
CA VAL A 740 -21.91 20.36 -41.59
C VAL A 740 -22.16 21.84 -41.92
N PRO A 741 -21.26 22.52 -42.68
CA PRO A 741 -21.57 23.81 -43.26
C PRO A 741 -22.71 23.69 -44.26
N GLU A 742 -23.73 24.55 -44.16
CA GLU A 742 -24.71 24.66 -45.24
C GLU A 742 -24.15 25.60 -46.30
N LEU A 743 -23.73 25.02 -47.43
CA LEU A 743 -23.30 25.82 -48.58
C LEU A 743 -24.48 26.71 -49.03
N LEU A 744 -24.24 28.01 -49.16
CA LEU A 744 -25.21 28.99 -49.66
C LEU A 744 -25.76 28.54 -51.03
N THR A 745 -26.92 27.90 -51.06
CA THR A 745 -27.69 27.72 -52.29
C THR A 745 -28.76 28.80 -52.35
N PRO A 746 -28.79 29.67 -53.38
CA PRO A 746 -29.91 30.60 -53.56
C PRO A 746 -31.22 29.85 -53.89
N ALA A 747 -32.33 30.38 -53.37
CA ALA A 747 -33.71 29.85 -53.47
C ALA A 747 -34.22 29.69 -54.94
N PRO A 748 -35.27 28.87 -55.17
CA PRO A 748 -35.49 28.15 -56.43
C PRO A 748 -36.23 28.97 -57.51
N THR A 749 -35.88 28.75 -58.77
CA THR A 749 -36.75 29.07 -59.93
C THR A 749 -37.19 27.78 -60.62
N LEU A 750 -38.50 27.68 -60.88
CA LEU A 750 -39.16 26.62 -61.64
C LEU A 750 -38.46 26.35 -62.99
N SER A 751 -38.04 25.11 -63.26
CA SER A 751 -38.35 24.36 -64.50
C SER A 751 -37.59 23.03 -64.61
N ALA A 752 -38.35 22.00 -65.00
CA ALA A 752 -37.96 20.73 -65.62
C ALA A 752 -37.32 19.60 -64.77
N ALA A 753 -37.82 18.40 -65.07
CA ALA A 753 -37.66 17.12 -64.39
C ALA A 753 -36.31 16.41 -64.72
N PRO A 754 -36.05 15.21 -64.15
CA PRO A 754 -34.82 14.93 -63.41
C PRO A 754 -33.69 14.39 -64.30
N THR A 755 -32.46 14.81 -64.01
CA THR A 755 -31.27 14.01 -64.37
C THR A 755 -30.61 13.57 -63.07
N ARG A 756 -30.74 12.29 -62.75
CA ARG A 756 -30.08 11.64 -61.63
C ARG A 756 -28.59 11.52 -61.96
N SER A 757 -27.73 12.13 -61.16
CA SER A 757 -26.41 11.55 -60.90
C SER A 757 -26.00 11.75 -59.45
N PRO A 758 -25.46 10.70 -58.80
CA PRO A 758 -25.26 10.63 -57.36
C PRO A 758 -23.88 11.13 -56.93
N ALA A 759 -23.75 11.38 -55.63
CA ALA A 759 -22.50 11.55 -54.90
C ALA A 759 -21.56 10.33 -55.09
N PRO A 760 -20.24 10.49 -54.89
CA PRO A 760 -19.22 9.58 -55.40
C PRO A 760 -19.18 8.27 -54.60
N THR A 761 -19.84 7.23 -55.12
CA THR A 761 -19.49 5.85 -54.79
C THR A 761 -18.22 5.49 -55.56
N LYS A 762 -17.29 4.76 -54.93
CA LYS A 762 -16.17 4.14 -55.67
C LYS A 762 -16.78 3.35 -56.85
N PRO A 763 -16.37 3.59 -58.11
CA PRO A 763 -17.06 3.06 -59.27
C PRO A 763 -16.97 1.54 -59.29
N ILE A 764 -18.11 0.87 -59.42
CA ILE A 764 -18.18 -0.55 -59.70
C ILE A 764 -19.26 -0.74 -60.76
N GLY A 765 -18.87 -1.42 -61.83
CA GLY A 765 -19.68 -1.75 -62.99
C GLY A 765 -20.78 -2.75 -62.64
N PRO A 766 -21.67 -3.03 -63.61
CA PRO A 766 -22.76 -3.97 -63.42
C PRO A 766 -22.24 -5.37 -63.08
N GLU A 767 -23.09 -6.15 -62.41
CA GLU A 767 -22.85 -7.58 -62.18
C GLU A 767 -22.75 -8.32 -63.52
N GLU A 768 -21.59 -8.93 -63.80
CA GLU A 768 -21.36 -9.74 -64.99
C GLU A 768 -21.21 -11.22 -64.64
N LYS A 769 -21.92 -12.07 -65.38
CA LYS A 769 -21.88 -13.52 -65.14
C LYS A 769 -20.52 -14.09 -65.48
N GLY A 770 -20.00 -15.00 -64.66
CA GLY A 770 -18.70 -15.66 -64.87
C GLY A 770 -17.57 -15.06 -64.06
N PHE A 771 -16.40 -15.70 -64.14
CA PHE A 771 -15.18 -15.20 -63.50
C PHE A 771 -14.56 -14.08 -64.33
N CYS A 772 -13.74 -13.26 -63.67
CA CYS A 772 -13.15 -12.07 -64.26
C CYS A 772 -12.03 -12.44 -65.25
N VAL A 773 -12.14 -12.00 -66.50
CA VAL A 773 -11.16 -12.28 -67.56
C VAL A 773 -10.46 -11.02 -68.08
N THR A 774 -9.28 -11.23 -68.68
CA THR A 774 -8.52 -10.25 -69.48
C THR A 774 -9.21 -9.90 -70.80
N LYS A 775 -8.70 -8.91 -71.54
CA LYS A 775 -9.26 -8.46 -72.83
C LYS A 775 -9.30 -9.61 -73.84
N GLU A 776 -8.27 -10.44 -73.84
CA GLU A 776 -8.09 -11.64 -74.67
C GLU A 776 -9.01 -12.80 -74.27
N GLY A 777 -9.72 -12.70 -73.13
CA GLY A 777 -10.66 -13.71 -72.63
C GLY A 777 -10.05 -14.79 -71.75
N HIS A 778 -8.77 -14.65 -71.37
CA HIS A 778 -8.12 -15.53 -70.40
C HIS A 778 -8.47 -15.14 -68.96
N ASP A 779 -8.57 -16.12 -68.06
CA ASP A 779 -8.79 -15.92 -66.63
C ASP A 779 -7.75 -14.97 -66.01
N GLN A 780 -8.22 -13.94 -65.30
CA GLN A 780 -7.35 -12.95 -64.66
C GLN A 780 -6.82 -13.50 -63.34
N ASN A 781 -5.74 -14.26 -63.40
CA ASN A 781 -5.10 -14.84 -62.20
C ASN A 781 -3.96 -13.97 -61.63
N SER A 782 -3.65 -12.83 -62.24
CA SER A 782 -2.59 -11.93 -61.76
C SER A 782 -3.15 -10.84 -60.85
N GLY A 783 -2.59 -10.69 -59.66
CA GLY A 783 -3.03 -9.68 -58.69
C GLY A 783 -4.40 -9.98 -58.09
N VAL A 784 -4.71 -11.27 -57.89
CA VAL A 784 -5.93 -11.73 -57.22
C VAL A 784 -5.65 -11.95 -55.73
N VAL A 785 -6.47 -11.35 -54.87
CA VAL A 785 -6.40 -11.54 -53.42
C VAL A 785 -7.73 -12.07 -52.93
N LYS A 786 -7.71 -13.18 -52.18
CA LYS A 786 -8.91 -13.69 -51.52
C LYS A 786 -9.19 -12.86 -50.27
N LEU A 787 -10.35 -12.21 -50.24
CA LEU A 787 -10.81 -11.38 -49.12
C LEU A 787 -11.51 -12.21 -48.05
N GLU A 788 -12.27 -13.23 -48.45
CA GLU A 788 -12.99 -14.12 -47.54
C GLU A 788 -13.18 -15.50 -48.17
N SER A 789 -13.13 -16.56 -47.35
CA SER A 789 -13.38 -17.95 -47.79
C SER A 789 -14.83 -18.37 -47.52
N GLY A 790 -15.40 -19.23 -48.36
CA GLY A 790 -16.76 -19.74 -48.16
C GLY A 790 -17.78 -19.20 -49.17
N ASN A 791 -19.05 -19.49 -48.95
CA ASN A 791 -20.13 -18.89 -49.76
C ASN A 791 -20.41 -17.49 -49.20
N VAL A 792 -19.83 -16.47 -49.83
CA VAL A 792 -19.95 -15.07 -49.41
C VAL A 792 -21.13 -14.43 -50.13
N ASP A 793 -21.91 -13.62 -49.40
CA ASP A 793 -22.97 -12.80 -49.99
C ASP A 793 -22.38 -11.79 -51.01
N LYS A 794 -23.11 -11.52 -52.09
CA LYS A 794 -22.61 -10.67 -53.18
C LYS A 794 -22.37 -9.24 -52.74
N ASP A 795 -23.31 -8.65 -51.98
CA ASP A 795 -23.24 -7.25 -51.54
C ASP A 795 -22.14 -7.09 -50.48
N LYS A 796 -21.96 -8.10 -49.62
CA LYS A 796 -20.82 -8.19 -48.71
C LYS A 796 -19.49 -8.24 -49.47
N CYS A 797 -19.39 -9.10 -50.48
CA CYS A 797 -18.16 -9.26 -51.26
C CYS A 797 -17.79 -7.96 -52.01
N VAL A 798 -18.77 -7.32 -52.65
CA VAL A 798 -18.60 -6.03 -53.32
C VAL A 798 -18.15 -4.96 -52.33
N SER A 799 -18.77 -4.87 -51.15
CA SER A 799 -18.41 -3.89 -50.12
C SER A 799 -16.96 -4.05 -49.63
N MET A 800 -16.54 -5.29 -49.38
CA MET A 800 -15.15 -5.58 -49.00
C MET A 800 -14.16 -5.24 -50.11
N CYS A 801 -14.49 -5.60 -51.35
CA CYS A 801 -13.66 -5.34 -52.51
C CYS A 801 -13.51 -3.84 -52.81
N LEU A 802 -14.58 -3.06 -52.71
CA LEU A 802 -14.56 -1.60 -52.86
C LEU A 802 -13.65 -0.92 -51.83
N ASN A 803 -13.53 -1.49 -50.63
CA ASN A 803 -12.64 -0.99 -49.59
C ASN A 803 -11.17 -1.37 -49.79
N TYR A 804 -10.87 -2.29 -50.71
CA TYR A 804 -9.50 -2.67 -51.03
C TYR A 804 -8.82 -1.63 -51.94
N SER A 805 -7.69 -1.07 -51.47
CA SER A 805 -6.95 -0.07 -52.25
C SER A 805 -6.38 -0.67 -53.54
N GLY A 806 -6.61 -0.01 -54.68
CA GLY A 806 -6.11 -0.46 -55.98
C GLY A 806 -6.93 -1.56 -56.66
N TYR A 807 -8.16 -1.84 -56.20
CA TYR A 807 -9.05 -2.77 -56.92
C TYR A 807 -9.28 -2.31 -58.37
N THR A 808 -9.43 -3.29 -59.26
CA THR A 808 -9.78 -3.16 -60.68
C THR A 808 -10.99 -4.04 -61.04
N GLY A 809 -11.33 -5.00 -60.19
CA GLY A 809 -12.54 -5.79 -60.27
C GLY A 809 -12.76 -6.66 -59.03
N CYS A 810 -13.98 -7.16 -58.86
CA CYS A 810 -14.38 -8.01 -57.75
C CYS A 810 -14.93 -9.33 -58.30
N GLU A 811 -14.67 -10.43 -57.62
CA GLU A 811 -15.21 -11.73 -58.02
C GLU A 811 -15.72 -12.50 -56.80
N VAL A 812 -16.94 -13.03 -56.89
CA VAL A 812 -17.47 -13.98 -55.90
C VAL A 812 -17.64 -15.34 -56.55
N ILE A 813 -17.22 -16.36 -55.81
CA ILE A 813 -17.28 -17.76 -56.19
C ILE A 813 -18.12 -18.51 -55.16
N TRP A 814 -19.13 -19.26 -55.60
CA TRP A 814 -19.97 -20.05 -54.71
C TRP A 814 -20.09 -21.51 -55.18
N ASN A 815 -20.42 -22.41 -54.25
CA ASN A 815 -20.72 -23.82 -54.55
C ASN A 815 -19.62 -24.60 -55.32
N GLN A 816 -18.35 -24.21 -55.16
CA GLN A 816 -17.18 -24.95 -55.68
C GLN A 816 -15.97 -24.85 -54.73
N GLY A 817 -14.91 -25.63 -54.99
CA GLY A 817 -13.79 -25.83 -54.06
C GLY A 817 -13.02 -24.56 -53.69
N ASN A 818 -12.96 -23.58 -54.60
CA ASN A 818 -12.34 -22.27 -54.37
C ASN A 818 -13.38 -21.18 -54.05
N LYS A 819 -14.53 -21.52 -53.48
CA LYS A 819 -15.53 -20.54 -53.04
C LYS A 819 -14.94 -19.46 -52.11
N GLY A 820 -15.36 -18.23 -52.33
CA GLY A 820 -14.88 -17.06 -51.59
C GLY A 820 -15.14 -15.75 -52.32
N CYS A 821 -14.81 -14.66 -51.66
CA CYS A 821 -14.76 -13.32 -52.24
C CYS A 821 -13.32 -12.97 -52.62
N TYR A 822 -13.12 -12.40 -53.80
CA TYR A 822 -11.83 -12.07 -54.37
C TYR A 822 -11.82 -10.65 -54.91
N VAL A 823 -10.70 -9.97 -54.75
CA VAL A 823 -10.40 -8.70 -55.41
C VAL A 823 -9.31 -8.89 -56.44
N HIS A 824 -9.51 -8.28 -57.60
CA HIS A 824 -8.52 -8.14 -58.66
C HIS A 824 -7.86 -6.77 -58.54
N THR A 825 -6.54 -6.73 -58.72
CA THR A 825 -5.72 -5.48 -58.72
C THR A 825 -5.05 -5.22 -60.07
N ARG A 826 -5.31 -6.08 -61.06
CA ARG A 826 -4.89 -5.94 -62.47
C ARG A 826 -6.11 -5.85 -63.37
N ASN A 827 -5.94 -5.27 -64.56
CA ASN A 827 -7.06 -4.98 -65.45
C ASN A 827 -7.96 -6.21 -65.69
N VAL A 828 -9.25 -6.03 -65.39
CA VAL A 828 -10.33 -6.96 -65.70
C VAL A 828 -11.13 -6.35 -66.86
N ALA A 829 -11.49 -7.15 -67.84
CA ALA A 829 -12.19 -6.68 -69.04
C ALA A 829 -13.67 -7.04 -69.07
N ARG A 830 -14.07 -8.20 -68.52
CA ARG A 830 -15.45 -8.71 -68.44
C ARG A 830 -15.55 -9.98 -67.60
N GLY A 831 -16.77 -10.39 -67.25
CA GLY A 831 -17.13 -11.75 -66.88
C GLY A 831 -17.28 -12.64 -68.11
N ASN A 832 -16.96 -13.93 -67.99
CA ASN A 832 -16.93 -14.85 -69.13
C ASN A 832 -18.19 -15.71 -69.33
N GLY A 833 -19.23 -15.53 -68.53
CA GLY A 833 -20.52 -16.24 -68.60
C GLY A 833 -20.58 -17.61 -67.91
N VAL A 834 -19.48 -18.09 -67.32
CA VAL A 834 -19.45 -19.38 -66.60
C VAL A 834 -20.33 -19.32 -65.34
N GLY A 835 -20.98 -20.44 -64.98
CA GLY A 835 -21.79 -20.52 -63.74
C GLY A 835 -20.93 -20.51 -62.48
N ASN A 836 -21.52 -20.29 -61.30
CA ASN A 836 -20.84 -20.28 -60.00
C ASN A 836 -19.84 -19.13 -59.76
N HIS A 837 -19.81 -18.14 -60.65
CA HIS A 837 -19.02 -16.93 -60.51
C HIS A 837 -19.84 -15.68 -60.89
N TRP A 838 -19.57 -14.57 -60.20
CA TRP A 838 -19.97 -13.22 -60.62
C TRP A 838 -18.75 -12.33 -60.55
N CYS A 839 -18.58 -11.51 -61.58
CA CYS A 839 -17.51 -10.54 -61.73
C CYS A 839 -18.09 -9.12 -61.79
N TRP A 840 -17.40 -8.16 -61.17
CA TRP A 840 -17.68 -6.74 -61.28
C TRP A 840 -16.39 -6.02 -61.68
N ILE A 841 -16.47 -5.07 -62.61
CA ILE A 841 -15.31 -4.32 -63.12
C ILE A 841 -15.33 -2.93 -62.50
N LYS A 842 -14.18 -2.36 -62.14
CA LYS A 842 -14.12 -0.98 -61.66
C LYS A 842 -14.50 0.07 -62.71
#